data_AF-A0A061H2E3-F1
#
_entry.id   AF-A0A061H2E3-F1
#
_cell.length_a   1.000
_cell.length_b   1.000
_cell.length_c   1.000
_cell.angle_alpha   90.00
_cell.angle_beta   90.00
_cell.angle_gamma   90.00
#
_symmetry.space_group_name_H-M   'P 1'
#
loop_
_entity.id
_entity.type
_entity.pdbx_description
1 polymer ?
#
loop_
_entity_poly.entity_id
_entity_poly.type
_entity_poly.pdbx_seq_one_letter_code
_entity_poly.pdbx_strand_id
1 'polypeptide(L)'
;MSAPPANEYIDVSTIGIDTVEPTPSPLPTARPLQSYWLATSPSTLEGVTDGSAQVPAKSDVVIIGSGVTGASTAFHLAQTFPQNTRITILEARQFCSGATGRNGGHLSPASALAYTELAANPNHLARFSHLDSASSKRTATTTTTTTTTTTTTTTTTTQGVVRKILEFEARTVEGILEVVRGKEDEVELVGGKNWHLCFQDAEVDEFEQSLAAAQDAGLTDFVGLVRRVPKHEFDQTMKSPRGIRAVYEIPGNTMHPRKLVQLIYRAARQRAEQRNIKLEAFAHCPVTAVEDVAGGEAIDGVYRLKVKVGEREVLARYVVHATNGYVSHLAPQLAGPTGVIPTRAQVVAVEPVNEAGTAEGATTTPAAAEGQGSTRQIDNERQGAAEAIDSGADGAPPTKMLWGMGISAGGGYEYGHQRPVLPSVVAERTGDEDAVVGDKLKRVRRPLFVFGGGREYADGREWGVADDGALNDTVSEFLHSWLPRIMPQDYEGSDVVLEWTGVMGYTKSKDPFVGPLPRHRRGAGNGAGGEPGAATMAGQFLSAGYSGHGMSRAFGCAEVVASMVVAEEKGEAWTPPQWFPLCYLSALPESQEGAETRSKGCDAMANDGQGGERGANVRRGYDGPEEAKEGKTEGWPAGDPKKKKEKKRVPTWPKVSKQKRRESGLRAPGAENEAVVPRPVPPALRRCLCLGSAAVQAASRAGVLGGGAAARALRGLVPVLDLDLGFGPSWP
;
A
#
# COMPACT_ATOMS: atom_id res chain seq x y z
N MET A 1 23.54 -21.92 -34.03
CA MET A 1 23.67 -21.60 -32.59
C MET A 1 22.33 -21.06 -32.14
N SER A 2 21.63 -21.77 -31.26
CA SER A 2 20.38 -21.30 -30.66
C SER A 2 20.63 -20.02 -29.88
N ALA A 3 19.69 -19.07 -29.95
CA ALA A 3 19.71 -17.88 -29.11
C ALA A 3 19.87 -18.31 -27.64
N PRO A 4 20.68 -17.59 -26.83
CA PRO A 4 20.73 -17.85 -25.40
C PRO A 4 19.31 -17.70 -24.82
N PRO A 5 18.89 -18.55 -23.87
CA PRO A 5 17.60 -18.39 -23.21
C PRO A 5 17.54 -16.99 -22.60
N ALA A 6 16.45 -16.27 -22.83
CA ALA A 6 16.20 -15.02 -22.14
C ALA A 6 16.29 -15.30 -20.63
N ASN A 7 17.17 -14.60 -19.91
CA ASN A 7 17.19 -14.66 -18.46
C ASN A 7 15.78 -14.27 -17.98
N GLU A 8 15.06 -15.24 -17.43
CA GLU A 8 13.76 -15.00 -16.84
C GLU A 8 13.94 -14.02 -15.67
N TYR A 9 13.22 -12.91 -15.67
CA TYR A 9 13.22 -11.97 -14.56
C TYR A 9 12.64 -12.68 -13.33
N ILE A 10 13.47 -12.92 -12.32
CA ILE A 10 13.05 -13.50 -11.04
C ILE A 10 13.10 -12.38 -10.01
N ASP A 11 11.93 -11.89 -9.63
CA ASP A 11 11.81 -11.00 -8.49
C ASP A 11 11.99 -11.80 -7.19
N VAL A 12 13.14 -11.60 -6.56
CA VAL A 12 13.50 -12.32 -5.33
C VAL A 12 12.50 -12.12 -4.21
N SER A 13 11.68 -11.06 -4.27
CA SER A 13 10.70 -10.76 -3.24
C SER A 13 9.34 -11.42 -3.40
N THR A 14 9.09 -12.01 -4.56
CA THR A 14 7.88 -12.78 -4.84
C THR A 14 8.18 -14.28 -4.98
N ILE A 15 9.38 -14.73 -4.59
CA ILE A 15 9.70 -16.16 -4.52
C ILE A 15 8.64 -16.90 -3.69
N GLY A 16 8.10 -17.98 -4.26
CA GLY A 16 7.06 -18.80 -3.64
C GLY A 16 5.64 -18.25 -3.77
N ILE A 17 5.44 -17.06 -4.35
CA ILE A 17 4.09 -16.48 -4.50
C ILE A 17 3.20 -17.33 -5.42
N ASP A 18 3.80 -17.99 -6.41
CA ASP A 18 3.09 -18.83 -7.39
C ASP A 18 2.60 -20.17 -6.81
N THR A 19 3.13 -20.58 -5.67
CA THR A 19 2.74 -21.84 -5.02
C THR A 19 1.58 -21.66 -4.03
N VAL A 20 1.08 -20.43 -3.88
CA VAL A 20 -0.02 -20.12 -2.96
C VAL A 20 -1.32 -20.61 -3.58
N GLU A 21 -2.06 -21.42 -2.82
CA GLU A 21 -3.39 -21.89 -3.24
C GLU A 21 -4.33 -20.70 -3.49
N PRO A 22 -5.12 -20.70 -4.58
CA PRO A 22 -6.03 -19.62 -4.93
C PRO A 22 -7.32 -19.67 -4.10
N THR A 23 -7.17 -19.68 -2.77
CA THR A 23 -8.29 -19.65 -1.82
C THR A 23 -8.64 -18.21 -1.46
N PRO A 24 -9.93 -17.82 -1.52
CA PRO A 24 -10.39 -16.53 -1.00
C PRO A 24 -9.93 -16.29 0.44
N SER A 25 -9.57 -15.05 0.75
CA SER A 25 -9.23 -14.66 2.12
C SER A 25 -10.42 -14.91 3.06
N PRO A 26 -10.17 -15.37 4.31
CA PRO A 26 -11.20 -15.32 5.34
C PRO A 26 -11.52 -13.87 5.73
N LEU A 27 -12.55 -13.69 6.57
CA LEU A 27 -12.72 -12.44 7.32
C LEU A 27 -11.52 -12.19 8.24
N PRO A 28 -11.20 -10.92 8.58
CA PRO A 28 -10.22 -10.62 9.60
C PRO A 28 -10.54 -11.34 10.92
N THR A 29 -9.51 -11.86 11.60
CA THR A 29 -9.72 -12.55 12.88
C THR A 29 -10.37 -11.63 13.91
N ALA A 30 -11.28 -12.20 14.70
CA ALA A 30 -12.01 -11.50 15.75
C ALA A 30 -11.15 -11.18 16.98
N ARG A 31 -9.99 -11.83 17.13
CA ARG A 31 -9.03 -11.61 18.22
C ARG A 31 -7.65 -11.30 17.67
N PRO A 32 -7.46 -10.12 17.08
CA PRO A 32 -6.17 -9.78 16.54
C PRO A 32 -5.23 -9.25 17.62
N LEU A 33 -3.92 -9.35 17.40
CA LEU A 33 -2.94 -8.76 18.31
C LEU A 33 -3.10 -7.24 18.36
N GLN A 34 -2.87 -6.66 19.53
CA GLN A 34 -2.95 -5.22 19.76
C GLN A 34 -1.66 -4.55 19.25
N SER A 35 -1.78 -3.65 18.28
CA SER A 35 -0.64 -2.89 17.76
C SER A 35 -0.35 -1.65 18.62
N TYR A 36 0.90 -1.17 18.56
CA TYR A 36 1.29 0.12 19.15
C TYR A 36 0.32 1.23 18.71
N TRP A 37 0.05 1.35 17.41
CA TRP A 37 -0.80 2.41 16.85
C TRP A 37 -2.24 2.37 17.36
N LEU A 38 -2.80 1.17 17.55
CA LEU A 38 -4.14 1.02 18.10
C LEU A 38 -4.18 1.39 19.60
N ALA A 39 -3.09 1.15 20.33
CA ALA A 39 -2.98 1.40 21.77
C ALA A 39 -2.73 2.88 22.09
N THR A 40 -2.06 3.61 21.20
CA THR A 40 -1.61 4.99 21.39
C THR A 40 -2.46 6.02 20.65
N SER A 41 -3.66 5.62 20.23
CA SER A 41 -4.66 6.49 19.62
C SER A 41 -6.02 6.28 20.28
N PRO A 42 -6.89 7.32 20.29
CA PRO A 42 -8.24 7.18 20.81
C PRO A 42 -8.99 6.00 20.17
N SER A 43 -9.68 5.21 21.01
CA SER A 43 -10.52 4.09 20.56
C SER A 43 -11.81 4.58 19.91
N THR A 44 -12.30 5.75 20.32
CA THR A 44 -13.46 6.43 19.75
C THR A 44 -13.03 7.55 18.81
N LEU A 45 -13.79 7.76 17.75
CA LEU A 45 -13.60 8.84 16.79
C LEU A 45 -14.96 9.40 16.42
N GLU A 46 -15.09 10.72 16.44
CA GLU A 46 -16.33 11.38 16.08
C GLU A 46 -16.77 11.01 14.65
N GLY A 47 -18.05 10.64 14.48
CA GLY A 47 -18.60 10.18 13.20
C GLY A 47 -18.37 8.69 12.91
N VAL A 48 -17.67 7.98 13.79
CA VAL A 48 -17.58 6.52 13.79
C VAL A 48 -18.55 5.97 14.81
N THR A 49 -19.50 5.15 14.35
CA THR A 49 -20.49 4.46 15.19
C THR A 49 -20.14 2.98 15.29
N ASP A 50 -20.48 2.35 16.41
CA ASP A 50 -20.51 0.88 16.47
C ASP A 50 -21.74 0.37 15.71
N GLY A 51 -21.51 -0.27 14.57
CA GLY A 51 -22.58 -0.77 13.70
C GLY A 51 -23.03 -2.20 14.01
N SER A 52 -22.55 -2.80 15.10
CA SER A 52 -23.03 -4.12 15.57
C SER A 52 -24.53 -4.14 15.84
N ALA A 53 -25.12 -2.99 16.23
CA ALA A 53 -26.55 -2.84 16.44
C ALA A 53 -27.30 -2.33 15.19
N GLN A 54 -26.75 -1.37 14.44
CA GLN A 54 -27.44 -0.71 13.33
C GLN A 54 -26.49 -0.29 12.22
N VAL A 55 -26.93 -0.48 10.98
CA VAL A 55 -26.35 0.09 9.77
C VAL A 55 -27.46 0.82 8.99
N PRO A 56 -27.14 1.80 8.13
CA PRO A 56 -28.16 2.48 7.33
C PRO A 56 -28.81 1.52 6.33
N ALA A 57 -30.11 1.66 6.09
CA ALA A 57 -30.80 0.82 5.12
C ALA A 57 -30.37 1.07 3.67
N LYS A 58 -29.98 2.33 3.36
CA LYS A 58 -29.61 2.80 2.01
C LYS A 58 -28.42 3.74 2.10
N SER A 59 -27.54 3.69 1.11
CA SER A 59 -26.41 4.60 0.92
C SER A 59 -26.14 4.76 -0.58
N ASP A 60 -25.77 5.95 -1.05
CA ASP A 60 -25.42 6.12 -2.47
C ASP A 60 -24.11 5.40 -2.78
N VAL A 61 -23.11 5.62 -1.92
CA VAL A 61 -21.82 4.92 -1.99
C VAL A 61 -21.58 4.16 -0.69
N VAL A 62 -21.18 2.90 -0.79
CA VAL A 62 -20.65 2.11 0.33
C VAL A 62 -19.16 1.83 0.09
N ILE A 63 -18.33 2.20 1.05
CA ILE A 63 -16.88 1.93 1.05
C ILE A 63 -16.63 0.84 2.08
N ILE A 64 -15.99 -0.26 1.67
CA ILE A 64 -15.73 -1.41 2.55
C ILE A 64 -14.26 -1.38 2.95
N GLY A 65 -13.99 -1.18 4.25
CA GLY A 65 -12.67 -0.99 4.83
C GLY A 65 -12.40 0.47 5.18
N SER A 66 -11.95 0.72 6.42
CA SER A 66 -11.68 2.08 6.95
C SER A 66 -10.19 2.42 7.04
N GLY A 67 -9.33 1.63 6.41
CA GLY A 67 -7.90 1.93 6.28
C GLY A 67 -7.62 3.16 5.42
N VAL A 68 -6.34 3.41 5.11
CA VAL A 68 -5.93 4.58 4.31
C VAL A 68 -6.73 4.72 3.01
N THR A 69 -6.92 3.62 2.27
CA THR A 69 -7.70 3.62 1.03
C THR A 69 -9.13 4.10 1.24
N GLY A 70 -9.85 3.54 2.22
CA GLY A 70 -11.27 3.85 2.41
C GLY A 70 -11.51 5.27 2.91
N ALA A 71 -10.69 5.75 3.85
CA ALA A 71 -10.76 7.13 4.32
C ALA A 71 -10.39 8.12 3.19
N SER A 72 -9.38 7.81 2.37
CA SER A 72 -9.04 8.61 1.19
C SER A 72 -10.14 8.60 0.14
N THR A 73 -10.79 7.45 -0.12
CA THR A 73 -11.93 7.39 -1.05
C THR A 73 -13.06 8.30 -0.58
N ALA A 74 -13.40 8.25 0.72
CA ALA A 74 -14.39 9.15 1.30
C ALA A 74 -13.98 10.62 1.18
N PHE A 75 -12.70 10.94 1.41
CA PHE A 75 -12.14 12.28 1.27
C PHE A 75 -12.28 12.87 -0.14
N HIS A 76 -11.98 12.09 -1.17
CA HIS A 76 -12.11 12.52 -2.56
C HIS A 76 -13.58 12.58 -3.02
N LEU A 77 -14.41 11.61 -2.62
CA LEU A 77 -15.85 11.64 -2.93
C LEU A 77 -16.56 12.81 -2.24
N ALA A 78 -16.22 13.14 -0.99
CA ALA A 78 -16.80 14.30 -0.29
C ALA A 78 -16.58 15.61 -1.08
N GLN A 79 -15.47 15.71 -1.81
CA GLN A 79 -15.16 16.87 -2.64
C GLN A 79 -15.93 16.91 -3.97
N THR A 80 -16.27 15.76 -4.55
CA THR A 80 -16.67 15.67 -5.97
C THR A 80 -18.02 15.02 -6.23
N PHE A 81 -18.51 14.17 -5.33
CA PHE A 81 -19.79 13.47 -5.47
C PHE A 81 -20.98 14.43 -5.33
N PRO A 82 -22.17 14.14 -5.89
CA PRO A 82 -23.33 15.03 -5.76
C PRO A 82 -23.71 15.35 -4.31
N GLN A 83 -24.23 16.56 -4.08
CA GLN A 83 -24.74 17.00 -2.78
C GLN A 83 -26.02 16.23 -2.39
N ASN A 84 -26.42 16.29 -1.13
CA ASN A 84 -27.62 15.62 -0.58
C ASN A 84 -27.58 14.08 -0.71
N THR A 85 -26.37 13.51 -0.76
CA THR A 85 -26.14 12.06 -0.87
C THR A 85 -25.65 11.48 0.46
N ARG A 86 -25.60 10.15 0.54
CA ARG A 86 -25.03 9.41 1.67
C ARG A 86 -23.85 8.56 1.23
N ILE A 87 -22.74 8.70 1.95
CA ILE A 87 -21.54 7.86 1.83
C ILE A 87 -21.35 7.12 3.16
N THR A 88 -21.26 5.81 3.10
CA THR A 88 -21.11 4.95 4.28
C THR A 88 -19.81 4.17 4.20
N ILE A 89 -18.98 4.22 5.24
CA ILE A 89 -17.81 3.34 5.41
C ILE A 89 -18.19 2.19 6.34
N LEU A 90 -17.93 0.94 5.93
CA LEU A 90 -18.14 -0.26 6.76
C LEU A 90 -16.79 -0.90 7.10
N GLU A 91 -16.52 -1.11 8.37
CA GLU A 91 -15.27 -1.70 8.89
C GLU A 91 -15.58 -2.95 9.71
N ALA A 92 -14.89 -4.05 9.42
CA ALA A 92 -15.14 -5.34 10.06
C ALA A 92 -14.83 -5.33 11.57
N ARG A 93 -13.84 -4.54 11.99
CA ARG A 93 -13.38 -4.42 13.38
C ARG A 93 -13.48 -2.95 13.84
N GLN A 94 -12.51 -2.47 14.60
CA GLN A 94 -12.41 -1.04 14.94
C GLN A 94 -11.91 -0.22 13.74
N PHE A 95 -12.23 1.08 13.74
CA PHE A 95 -11.78 2.02 12.70
C PHE A 95 -10.26 1.99 12.50
N CYS A 96 -9.84 1.84 11.25
CA CYS A 96 -8.45 1.74 10.81
C CYS A 96 -7.65 0.66 11.59
N SER A 97 -8.22 -0.53 11.76
CA SER A 97 -7.58 -1.64 12.50
C SER A 97 -6.91 -2.71 11.62
N GLY A 98 -7.02 -2.60 10.30
CA GLY A 98 -6.33 -3.47 9.34
C GLY A 98 -4.85 -3.11 9.15
N ALA A 99 -4.31 -3.38 7.96
CA ALA A 99 -2.90 -3.17 7.61
C ALA A 99 -2.35 -1.78 8.01
N THR A 100 -3.09 -0.72 7.73
CA THR A 100 -2.66 0.66 8.04
C THR A 100 -2.43 0.89 9.53
N GLY A 101 -3.32 0.37 10.39
CA GLY A 101 -3.18 0.48 11.84
C GLY A 101 -2.16 -0.48 12.45
N ARG A 102 -1.38 -1.18 11.62
CA ARG A 102 -0.45 -2.26 12.02
C ARG A 102 0.92 -2.20 11.33
N ASN A 103 1.14 -1.26 10.40
CA ASN A 103 2.38 -1.15 9.62
C ASN A 103 3.53 -0.50 10.41
N GLY A 104 4.66 -0.19 9.76
CA GLY A 104 5.81 0.45 10.42
C GLY A 104 5.83 1.99 10.40
N GLY A 105 4.73 2.67 10.04
CA GLY A 105 4.61 4.13 10.10
C GLY A 105 5.34 4.92 9.00
N HIS A 106 5.87 4.27 7.97
CA HIS A 106 6.57 4.93 6.86
C HIS A 106 5.60 5.57 5.85
N LEU A 107 5.97 6.77 5.39
CA LEU A 107 5.38 7.48 4.25
C LEU A 107 6.53 7.93 3.33
N SER A 108 7.07 6.96 2.59
CA SER A 108 8.22 7.14 1.70
C SER A 108 7.80 6.80 0.27
N PRO A 109 7.97 7.71 -0.70
CA PRO A 109 7.81 7.34 -2.11
C PRO A 109 8.97 6.43 -2.54
N ALA A 110 8.74 5.63 -3.59
CA ALA A 110 9.83 4.97 -4.29
C ALA A 110 10.90 5.98 -4.75
N SER A 111 12.18 5.57 -4.70
CA SER A 111 13.31 6.40 -5.11
C SER A 111 14.02 5.80 -6.34
N ALA A 112 15.01 6.51 -6.87
CA ALA A 112 15.84 6.01 -7.97
C ALA A 112 16.63 4.73 -7.62
N LEU A 113 16.73 4.36 -6.33
CA LEU A 113 17.28 3.06 -5.90
C LEU A 113 16.46 1.87 -6.43
N ALA A 114 15.18 2.06 -6.74
CA ALA A 114 14.29 1.02 -7.25
C ALA A 114 14.16 1.00 -8.79
N TYR A 115 14.93 1.82 -9.51
CA TYR A 115 14.78 1.96 -10.96
C TYR A 115 14.93 0.63 -11.70
N THR A 116 15.97 -0.16 -11.43
CA THR A 116 16.19 -1.44 -12.12
C THR A 116 15.06 -2.44 -11.89
N GLU A 117 14.54 -2.52 -10.66
CA GLU A 117 13.40 -3.36 -10.31
C GLU A 117 12.13 -2.94 -11.06
N LEU A 118 11.81 -1.65 -11.03
CA LEU A 118 10.64 -1.10 -11.74
C LEU A 118 10.79 -1.31 -13.25
N ALA A 119 11.97 -1.01 -13.81
CA ALA A 119 12.23 -1.13 -15.24
C ALA A 119 12.17 -2.58 -15.74
N ALA A 120 12.54 -3.55 -14.89
CA ALA A 120 12.53 -4.96 -15.23
C ALA A 120 11.15 -5.63 -15.11
N ASN A 121 10.15 -4.94 -14.54
CA ASN A 121 8.82 -5.50 -14.35
C ASN A 121 8.08 -5.66 -15.69
N PRO A 122 7.76 -6.90 -16.12
CA PRO A 122 7.14 -7.13 -17.43
C PRO A 122 5.72 -6.55 -17.54
N ASN A 123 5.02 -6.33 -16.42
CA ASN A 123 3.67 -5.77 -16.42
C ASN A 123 3.64 -4.28 -16.78
N HIS A 124 4.76 -3.57 -16.56
CA HIS A 124 4.86 -2.14 -16.79
C HIS A 124 4.77 -1.78 -18.27
N LEU A 125 5.24 -2.65 -19.18
CA LEU A 125 5.11 -2.47 -20.62
C LEU A 125 3.92 -3.22 -21.24
N ALA A 126 3.59 -4.41 -20.72
CA ALA A 126 2.58 -5.29 -21.32
C ALA A 126 1.19 -4.65 -21.46
N ARG A 127 0.87 -3.66 -20.60
CA ARG A 127 -0.44 -2.97 -20.60
C ARG A 127 -0.51 -1.77 -21.55
N PHE A 128 0.62 -1.29 -22.08
CA PHE A 128 0.67 -0.11 -22.95
C PHE A 128 0.80 -0.43 -24.45
N SER A 129 1.33 -1.60 -24.81
CA SER A 129 1.40 -2.06 -26.21
C SER A 129 0.03 -2.08 -26.92
N HIS A 130 -1.04 -2.28 -26.16
CA HIS A 130 -2.42 -2.25 -26.66
C HIS A 130 -2.92 -0.84 -27.01
N LEU A 131 -2.47 0.21 -26.29
CA LEU A 131 -2.90 1.60 -26.52
C LEU A 131 -2.21 2.23 -27.74
N ASP A 132 -0.91 1.93 -27.94
CA ASP A 132 -0.15 2.45 -29.10
C ASP A 132 -0.66 1.84 -30.43
N SER A 133 -1.09 0.58 -30.42
CA SER A 133 -1.64 -0.10 -31.60
C SER A 133 -3.00 0.45 -32.07
N ALA A 134 -3.78 1.05 -31.16
CA ALA A 134 -5.05 1.69 -31.48
C ALA A 134 -4.84 3.10 -32.05
N SER A 135 -3.78 3.81 -31.63
CA SER A 135 -3.46 5.14 -32.17
C SER A 135 -2.85 5.07 -33.57
N SER A 136 -2.11 4.01 -33.92
CA SER A 136 -1.50 3.86 -35.26
C SER A 136 -2.49 3.51 -36.38
N LYS A 137 -3.72 3.08 -36.09
CA LYS A 137 -4.75 2.79 -37.11
C LYS A 137 -5.58 4.00 -37.53
N ARG A 138 -5.38 5.16 -36.88
CA ARG A 138 -6.25 6.34 -37.04
C ARG A 138 -5.81 7.34 -38.12
N THR A 139 -4.80 7.03 -38.92
CA THR A 139 -4.30 7.91 -39.99
C THR A 139 -3.86 7.12 -41.22
N ALA A 140 -4.83 6.60 -41.96
CA ALA A 140 -4.64 6.22 -43.36
C ALA A 140 -5.83 6.72 -44.21
N THR A 141 -6.07 8.03 -44.18
CA THR A 141 -6.89 8.69 -45.21
C THR A 141 -5.96 9.60 -46.00
N THR A 142 -5.69 9.20 -47.24
CA THR A 142 -4.83 9.91 -48.19
C THR A 142 -5.45 11.25 -48.56
N THR A 143 -4.87 12.34 -48.06
CA THR A 143 -5.04 13.67 -48.65
C THR A 143 -3.68 14.36 -48.73
N THR A 144 -3.21 14.55 -49.96
CA THR A 144 -1.96 15.21 -50.30
C THR A 144 -2.06 16.71 -50.07
N THR A 145 -1.64 17.21 -48.91
CA THR A 145 -1.26 18.62 -48.76
C THR A 145 -0.15 18.77 -47.72
N THR A 146 0.95 19.36 -48.15
CA THR A 146 2.16 19.64 -47.38
C THR A 146 1.85 20.60 -46.22
N THR A 147 1.72 20.08 -45.00
CA THR A 147 1.83 20.87 -43.77
C THR A 147 2.43 19.99 -42.68
N THR A 148 3.58 20.39 -42.17
CA THR A 148 4.31 19.71 -41.09
C THR A 148 3.52 19.84 -39.79
N THR A 149 2.65 18.87 -39.51
CA THR A 149 2.04 18.69 -38.19
C THR A 149 2.88 17.67 -37.45
N THR A 150 3.64 18.11 -36.45
CA THR A 150 4.36 17.24 -35.51
C THR A 150 3.35 16.50 -34.65
N THR A 151 2.95 15.31 -35.07
CA THR A 151 2.16 14.40 -34.23
C THR A 151 3.12 13.72 -33.26
N THR A 152 3.12 14.14 -31.99
CA THR A 152 3.90 13.48 -30.92
C THR A 152 3.24 12.14 -30.59
N THR A 153 3.62 11.08 -31.30
CA THR A 153 3.28 9.70 -30.90
C THR A 153 4.08 9.38 -29.64
N THR A 154 3.44 9.36 -28.47
CA THR A 154 4.09 8.99 -27.21
C THR A 154 4.32 7.49 -27.16
N THR A 155 5.34 6.97 -27.85
CA THR A 155 5.79 5.59 -27.64
C THR A 155 6.05 5.39 -26.15
N THR A 156 5.31 4.50 -25.50
CA THR A 156 5.51 4.26 -24.06
C THR A 156 6.79 3.45 -23.87
N THR A 157 7.85 4.12 -23.40
CA THR A 157 9.12 3.47 -23.04
C THR A 157 9.08 2.99 -21.59
N THR A 158 9.90 1.98 -21.25
CA THR A 158 10.08 1.52 -19.85
C THR A 158 10.37 2.70 -18.93
N GLN A 159 11.26 3.59 -19.37
CA GLN A 159 11.70 4.78 -18.65
C GLN A 159 10.52 5.72 -18.36
N GLY A 160 9.63 5.90 -19.33
CA GLY A 160 8.41 6.70 -19.17
C GLY A 160 7.43 6.11 -18.15
N VAL A 161 7.32 4.77 -18.07
CA VAL A 161 6.48 4.11 -17.05
C VAL A 161 7.09 4.24 -15.67
N VAL A 162 8.40 4.00 -15.54
CA VAL A 162 9.11 4.18 -14.25
C VAL A 162 8.99 5.61 -13.76
N ARG A 163 9.23 6.60 -14.63
CA ARG A 163 9.02 8.03 -14.32
C ARG A 163 7.62 8.28 -13.74
N LYS A 164 6.57 7.80 -14.42
CA LYS A 164 5.19 7.97 -13.94
C LYS A 164 4.94 7.34 -12.58
N ILE A 165 5.54 6.18 -12.29
CA ILE A 165 5.41 5.54 -10.98
C ILE A 165 6.06 6.38 -9.88
N LEU A 166 7.29 6.87 -10.12
CA LEU A 166 8.00 7.73 -9.17
C LEU A 166 7.25 9.05 -8.93
N GLU A 167 6.79 9.70 -10.00
CA GLU A 167 5.99 10.94 -9.94
C GLU A 167 4.66 10.71 -9.21
N PHE A 168 3.99 9.58 -9.47
CA PHE A 168 2.73 9.24 -8.81
C PHE A 168 2.89 9.05 -7.30
N GLU A 169 3.91 8.32 -6.84
CA GLU A 169 4.15 8.14 -5.41
C GLU A 169 4.56 9.45 -4.74
N ALA A 170 5.41 10.26 -5.38
CA ALA A 170 5.79 11.58 -4.89
C ALA A 170 4.58 12.51 -4.74
N ARG A 171 3.73 12.61 -5.78
CA ARG A 171 2.48 13.38 -5.76
C ARG A 171 1.54 12.89 -4.66
N THR A 172 1.43 11.58 -4.48
CA THR A 172 0.54 10.99 -3.48
C THR A 172 1.01 11.34 -2.06
N VAL A 173 2.31 11.27 -1.80
CA VAL A 173 2.89 11.71 -0.52
C VAL A 173 2.67 13.20 -0.30
N GLU A 174 2.88 14.04 -1.31
CA GLU A 174 2.63 15.48 -1.23
C GLU A 174 1.16 15.79 -0.90
N GLY A 175 0.21 15.13 -1.57
CA GLY A 175 -1.23 15.28 -1.27
C GLY A 175 -1.60 14.89 0.16
N ILE A 176 -0.92 13.88 0.74
CA ILE A 176 -1.07 13.53 2.16
C ILE A 176 -0.49 14.64 3.05
N LEU A 177 0.70 15.14 2.73
CA LEU A 177 1.34 16.23 3.49
C LEU A 177 0.53 17.52 3.45
N GLU A 178 -0.20 17.80 2.36
CA GLU A 178 -1.14 18.91 2.29
C GLU A 178 -2.31 18.78 3.28
N VAL A 179 -2.84 17.55 3.47
CA VAL A 179 -3.88 17.29 4.49
C VAL A 179 -3.32 17.48 5.91
N VAL A 180 -2.07 17.07 6.11
CA VAL A 180 -1.35 17.17 7.39
C VAL A 180 -0.92 18.60 7.72
N ARG A 181 -0.77 19.48 6.72
CA ARG A 181 -0.25 20.85 6.88
C ARG A 181 -0.90 21.58 8.07
N GLY A 182 -0.05 22.06 8.97
CA GLY A 182 -0.43 22.75 10.21
C GLY A 182 -0.97 21.85 11.32
N LYS A 183 -0.84 20.53 11.18
CA LYS A 183 -1.28 19.46 12.11
C LYS A 183 -0.23 18.35 12.20
N GLU A 184 1.02 18.68 11.93
CA GLU A 184 2.16 17.76 11.89
C GLU A 184 2.31 17.01 13.24
N ASP A 185 2.10 17.73 14.35
CA ASP A 185 2.16 17.16 15.71
C ASP A 185 1.02 16.17 15.99
N GLU A 186 -0.18 16.37 15.42
CA GLU A 186 -1.33 15.47 15.62
C GLU A 186 -1.06 14.08 15.04
N VAL A 187 -0.27 14.00 13.97
CA VAL A 187 0.11 12.74 13.32
C VAL A 187 1.53 12.34 13.65
N GLU A 188 2.21 13.10 14.52
CA GLU A 188 3.60 12.89 14.93
C GLU A 188 4.52 12.69 13.70
N LEU A 189 4.40 13.61 12.73
CA LEU A 189 5.18 13.60 11.49
C LEU A 189 6.66 13.87 11.80
N VAL A 190 7.52 13.01 11.27
CA VAL A 190 8.97 13.18 11.25
C VAL A 190 9.38 13.13 9.79
N GLY A 191 9.91 14.23 9.28
CA GLY A 191 9.96 14.47 7.84
C GLY A 191 11.35 14.61 7.25
N GLY A 192 11.34 14.65 5.91
CA GLY A 192 12.44 15.11 5.09
C GLY A 192 13.23 13.97 4.46
N LYS A 193 13.77 13.05 5.28
CA LYS A 193 14.77 12.07 4.83
C LYS A 193 14.68 10.78 5.65
N ASN A 194 14.82 9.65 4.96
CA ASN A 194 15.01 8.33 5.55
C ASN A 194 16.34 7.74 5.06
N TRP A 195 16.93 6.84 5.85
CA TRP A 195 18.15 6.14 5.49
C TRP A 195 17.86 4.69 5.11
N HIS A 196 18.47 4.24 4.01
CA HIS A 196 18.50 2.85 3.60
C HIS A 196 19.88 2.28 3.88
N LEU A 197 19.94 1.21 4.69
CA LEU A 197 21.19 0.58 5.12
C LEU A 197 21.47 -0.65 4.24
N CYS A 198 22.71 -0.76 3.78
CA CYS A 198 23.19 -1.92 3.04
C CYS A 198 24.15 -2.72 3.93
N PHE A 199 23.97 -4.03 4.01
CA PHE A 199 24.81 -4.93 4.81
C PHE A 199 25.75 -5.80 3.95
N GLN A 200 25.51 -5.85 2.64
CA GLN A 200 26.31 -6.62 1.69
C GLN A 200 26.80 -5.73 0.54
N ASP A 201 28.00 -6.04 0.01
CA ASP A 201 28.55 -5.32 -1.14
C ASP A 201 27.65 -5.49 -2.39
N ALA A 202 26.94 -6.62 -2.51
CA ALA A 202 25.98 -6.85 -3.60
C ALA A 202 24.80 -5.86 -3.58
N GLU A 203 24.28 -5.49 -2.40
CA GLU A 203 23.21 -4.48 -2.29
C GLU A 203 23.71 -3.10 -2.73
N VAL A 204 24.96 -2.78 -2.37
CA VAL A 204 25.62 -1.54 -2.81
C VAL A 204 25.76 -1.54 -4.33
N ASP A 205 26.28 -2.63 -4.91
CA ASP A 205 26.44 -2.76 -6.36
C ASP A 205 25.10 -2.64 -7.11
N GLU A 206 24.03 -3.24 -6.58
CA GLU A 206 22.67 -3.15 -7.15
C GLU A 206 22.13 -1.71 -7.14
N PHE A 207 22.31 -0.97 -6.05
CA PHE A 207 21.88 0.42 -5.95
C PHE A 207 22.71 1.36 -6.81
N GLU A 208 24.03 1.22 -6.85
CA GLU A 208 24.87 2.04 -7.75
C GLU A 208 24.53 1.76 -9.22
N GLN A 209 24.25 0.50 -9.59
CA GLN A 209 23.74 0.16 -10.93
C GLN A 209 22.37 0.78 -11.20
N SER A 210 21.46 0.75 -10.22
CA SER A 210 20.14 1.35 -10.37
C SER A 210 20.21 2.87 -10.56
N LEU A 211 21.06 3.56 -9.79
CA LEU A 211 21.26 5.00 -9.93
C LEU A 211 21.90 5.36 -11.27
N ALA A 212 22.91 4.62 -11.72
CA ALA A 212 23.52 4.82 -13.04
C ALA A 212 22.50 4.58 -14.18
N ALA A 213 21.72 3.51 -14.09
CA ALA A 213 20.71 3.20 -15.10
C ALA A 213 19.56 4.23 -15.12
N ALA A 214 19.16 4.75 -13.95
CA ALA A 214 18.20 5.84 -13.85
C ALA A 214 18.74 7.14 -14.46
N GLN A 215 20.03 7.43 -14.22
CA GLN A 215 20.72 8.58 -14.80
C GLN A 215 20.74 8.50 -16.34
N ASP A 216 21.11 7.34 -16.89
CA ASP A 216 21.13 7.09 -18.34
C ASP A 216 19.71 7.13 -18.96
N ALA A 217 18.69 6.84 -18.16
CA ALA A 217 17.28 6.94 -18.53
C ALA A 217 16.71 8.37 -18.47
N GLY A 218 17.53 9.37 -18.10
CA GLY A 218 17.08 10.77 -17.98
C GLY A 218 16.24 11.04 -16.74
N LEU A 219 16.41 10.26 -15.66
CA LEU A 219 15.78 10.47 -14.35
C LEU A 219 16.72 11.22 -13.37
N THR A 220 17.55 12.13 -13.89
CA THR A 220 18.54 12.91 -13.10
C THR A 220 17.90 13.65 -11.92
N ASP A 221 16.67 14.12 -12.08
CA ASP A 221 15.85 14.75 -11.05
C ASP A 221 15.60 13.81 -9.86
N PHE A 222 15.33 12.53 -10.10
CA PHE A 222 15.15 11.53 -9.04
C PHE A 222 16.47 11.01 -8.48
N VAL A 223 17.51 10.87 -9.32
CA VAL A 223 18.86 10.50 -8.87
C VAL A 223 19.41 11.58 -7.92
N GLY A 224 19.18 12.85 -8.24
CA GLY A 224 19.60 13.99 -7.42
C GLY A 224 18.95 14.06 -6.03
N LEU A 225 17.88 13.29 -5.78
CA LEU A 225 17.25 13.17 -4.47
C LEU A 225 17.89 12.10 -3.58
N VAL A 226 18.79 11.27 -4.12
CA VAL A 226 19.47 10.21 -3.38
C VAL A 226 20.88 10.66 -3.02
N ARG A 227 21.25 10.57 -1.74
CA ARG A 227 22.59 10.90 -1.26
C ARG A 227 23.23 9.71 -0.59
N ARG A 228 24.40 9.29 -1.07
CA ARG A 228 25.23 8.31 -0.35
C ARG A 228 25.85 8.99 0.88
N VAL A 229 25.50 8.49 2.06
CA VAL A 229 25.92 9.07 3.34
C VAL A 229 27.37 8.64 3.66
N PRO A 230 28.28 9.59 3.95
CA PRO A 230 29.65 9.26 4.35
C PRO A 230 29.71 8.43 5.64
N LYS A 231 30.69 7.52 5.70
CA LYS A 231 30.85 6.61 6.86
C LYS A 231 30.94 7.33 8.21
N HIS A 232 31.71 8.40 8.29
CA HIS A 232 31.86 9.14 9.54
C HIS A 232 30.54 9.76 10.04
N GLU A 233 29.64 10.13 9.12
CA GLU A 233 28.35 10.75 9.44
C GLU A 233 27.40 9.71 10.07
N PHE A 234 27.27 8.52 9.47
CA PHE A 234 26.42 7.48 10.04
C PHE A 234 27.06 6.80 11.26
N ASP A 235 28.39 6.71 11.33
CA ASP A 235 29.09 6.24 12.54
C ASP A 235 28.86 7.18 13.72
N GLN A 236 28.88 8.49 13.50
CA GLN A 236 28.57 9.46 14.54
C GLN A 236 27.09 9.39 14.95
N THR A 237 26.18 9.38 13.97
CA THR A 237 24.74 9.41 14.21
C THR A 237 24.23 8.15 14.91
N MET A 238 24.66 6.97 14.45
CA MET A 238 24.22 5.66 14.97
C MET A 238 25.19 5.05 15.99
N LYS A 239 26.11 5.85 16.54
CA LYS A 239 27.10 5.43 17.55
C LYS A 239 27.89 4.17 17.14
N SER A 240 28.51 4.23 15.97
CA SER A 240 29.34 3.17 15.37
C SER A 240 28.57 1.85 15.18
N PRO A 241 27.57 1.83 14.27
CA PRO A 241 26.78 0.64 14.01
C PRO A 241 27.64 -0.47 13.37
N ARG A 242 27.25 -1.72 13.59
CA ARG A 242 27.99 -2.90 13.11
C ARG A 242 27.46 -3.37 11.75
N GLY A 243 28.37 -3.80 10.88
CA GLY A 243 28.05 -4.56 9.66
C GLY A 243 27.54 -3.73 8.48
N ILE A 244 27.30 -2.42 8.64
CA ILE A 244 26.83 -1.56 7.55
C ILE A 244 27.96 -1.28 6.53
N ARG A 245 27.68 -1.54 5.25
CA ARG A 245 28.56 -1.31 4.10
C ARG A 245 28.37 0.04 3.46
N ALA A 246 27.12 0.47 3.31
CA ALA A 246 26.76 1.78 2.80
C ALA A 246 25.42 2.23 3.39
N VAL A 247 25.18 3.54 3.32
CA VAL A 247 23.90 4.15 3.68
C VAL A 247 23.50 5.11 2.55
N TYR A 248 22.25 5.02 2.11
CA TYR A 248 21.65 5.93 1.15
C TYR A 248 20.52 6.71 1.82
N GLU A 249 20.63 8.03 1.80
CA GLU A 249 19.58 8.93 2.22
C GLU A 249 18.63 9.17 1.04
N ILE A 250 17.33 8.97 1.30
CA ILE A 250 16.26 9.06 0.32
C ILE A 250 15.13 9.95 0.85
N PRO A 251 14.29 10.54 -0.02
CA PRO A 251 13.08 11.22 0.40
C PRO A 251 12.18 10.28 1.19
N GLY A 252 11.70 10.73 2.33
CA GLY A 252 10.83 9.91 3.16
C GLY A 252 10.36 10.63 4.39
N ASN A 253 9.21 10.19 4.89
CA ASN A 253 8.63 10.66 6.12
C ASN A 253 8.22 9.45 6.97
N THR A 254 8.05 9.67 8.27
CA THR A 254 7.45 8.70 9.18
C THR A 254 6.42 9.38 10.06
N MET A 255 5.40 8.65 10.49
CA MET A 255 4.26 9.22 11.23
C MET A 255 3.46 8.14 11.93
N HIS A 256 2.48 8.55 12.73
CA HIS A 256 1.51 7.66 13.33
C HIS A 256 0.38 7.35 12.30
N PRO A 257 0.38 6.16 11.67
CA PRO A 257 -0.46 5.89 10.49
C PRO A 257 -1.96 5.92 10.81
N ARG A 258 -2.35 5.47 12.01
CA ARG A 258 -3.76 5.53 12.43
C ARG A 258 -4.25 6.96 12.67
N LYS A 259 -3.45 7.82 13.32
CA LYS A 259 -3.79 9.23 13.54
C LYS A 259 -3.87 9.98 12.20
N LEU A 260 -3.00 9.65 11.23
CA LEU A 260 -3.13 10.14 9.85
C LEU A 260 -4.51 9.78 9.27
N VAL A 261 -4.93 8.52 9.32
CA VAL A 261 -6.23 8.11 8.76
C VAL A 261 -7.40 8.76 9.49
N GLN A 262 -7.30 8.92 10.81
CA GLN A 262 -8.28 9.69 11.60
C GLN A 262 -8.35 11.16 11.14
N LEU A 263 -7.21 11.77 10.83
CA LEU A 263 -7.15 13.14 10.29
C LEU A 263 -7.76 13.23 8.88
N ILE A 264 -7.42 12.31 7.97
CA ILE A 264 -8.01 12.23 6.62
C ILE A 264 -9.53 12.09 6.72
N TYR A 265 -10.02 11.22 7.60
CA TYR A 265 -11.46 11.03 7.80
C TYR A 265 -12.16 12.25 8.39
N ARG A 266 -11.56 12.94 9.38
CA ARG A 266 -12.08 14.23 9.88
C ARG A 266 -12.17 15.26 8.76
N ALA A 267 -11.13 15.37 7.94
CA ALA A 267 -11.13 16.28 6.79
C ALA A 267 -12.20 15.90 5.74
N ALA A 268 -12.41 14.60 5.50
CA ALA A 268 -13.48 14.11 4.63
C ALA A 268 -14.87 14.51 5.15
N ARG A 269 -15.11 14.36 6.47
CA ARG A 269 -16.36 14.75 7.11
C ARG A 269 -16.62 16.24 7.00
N GLN A 270 -15.62 17.07 7.29
CA GLN A 270 -15.74 18.52 7.16
C GLN A 270 -16.14 18.95 5.73
N ARG A 271 -15.52 18.33 4.71
CA ARG A 271 -15.86 18.57 3.30
C ARG A 271 -17.26 18.08 2.95
N ALA A 272 -17.66 16.93 3.48
CA ALA A 272 -18.98 16.35 3.26
C ALA A 272 -20.07 17.27 3.85
N GLU A 273 -19.88 17.75 5.07
CA GLU A 273 -20.79 18.69 5.76
C GLU A 273 -20.95 19.99 4.96
N GLN A 274 -19.86 20.57 4.44
CA GLN A 274 -19.89 21.76 3.58
C GLN A 274 -20.71 21.58 2.29
N ARG A 275 -20.87 20.34 1.83
CA ARG A 275 -21.59 19.99 0.59
C ARG A 275 -22.90 19.25 0.86
N ASN A 276 -23.38 19.26 2.10
CA ASN A 276 -24.57 18.53 2.54
C ASN A 276 -24.57 17.04 2.14
N ILE A 277 -23.40 16.39 2.25
CA ILE A 277 -23.23 14.95 2.07
C ILE A 277 -23.19 14.31 3.46
N LYS A 278 -24.02 13.30 3.69
CA LYS A 278 -23.99 12.53 4.94
C LYS A 278 -22.88 11.49 4.84
N LEU A 279 -21.75 11.73 5.52
CA LEU A 279 -20.62 10.79 5.62
C LEU A 279 -20.56 10.17 7.02
N GLU A 280 -20.74 8.85 7.11
CA GLU A 280 -20.71 8.09 8.36
C GLU A 280 -19.83 6.84 8.21
N ALA A 281 -19.15 6.45 9.29
CA ALA A 281 -18.40 5.20 9.36
C ALA A 281 -18.98 4.28 10.44
N PHE A 282 -19.06 2.98 10.15
CA PHE A 282 -19.56 1.97 11.07
C PHE A 282 -18.49 0.90 11.30
N ALA A 283 -18.02 0.81 12.54
CA ALA A 283 -17.12 -0.24 13.02
C ALA A 283 -17.91 -1.51 13.40
N HIS A 284 -17.21 -2.64 13.53
CA HIS A 284 -17.77 -3.95 13.90
C HIS A 284 -18.86 -4.45 12.92
N CYS A 285 -18.68 -4.12 11.65
CA CYS A 285 -19.55 -4.44 10.52
C CYS A 285 -18.82 -5.33 9.50
N PRO A 286 -18.56 -6.62 9.80
CA PRO A 286 -17.97 -7.51 8.82
C PRO A 286 -18.93 -7.67 7.63
N VAL A 287 -18.51 -7.18 6.47
CA VAL A 287 -19.24 -7.40 5.22
C VAL A 287 -18.94 -8.81 4.73
N THR A 288 -19.98 -9.61 4.51
CA THR A 288 -19.85 -11.01 4.12
C THR A 288 -20.15 -11.26 2.65
N ALA A 289 -20.87 -10.35 1.99
CA ALA A 289 -21.19 -10.43 0.57
C ALA A 289 -21.58 -9.06 -0.01
N VAL A 290 -21.35 -8.92 -1.32
CA VAL A 290 -21.90 -7.85 -2.15
C VAL A 290 -22.63 -8.51 -3.31
N GLU A 291 -23.94 -8.34 -3.37
CA GLU A 291 -24.83 -9.02 -4.31
C GLU A 291 -25.55 -8.00 -5.19
N ASP A 292 -25.85 -8.36 -6.44
CA ASP A 292 -26.80 -7.59 -7.24
C ASP A 292 -28.22 -7.78 -6.68
N VAL A 293 -29.06 -6.76 -6.82
CA VAL A 293 -30.49 -6.87 -6.50
C VAL A 293 -31.16 -7.90 -7.43
N ALA A 294 -31.91 -8.83 -6.82
CA ALA A 294 -32.59 -9.89 -7.54
C ALA A 294 -33.58 -9.34 -8.58
N GLY A 295 -33.62 -9.98 -9.76
CA GLY A 295 -34.49 -9.57 -10.87
C GLY A 295 -33.89 -8.51 -11.81
N GLY A 296 -32.71 -7.97 -11.48
CA GLY A 296 -31.98 -7.02 -12.35
C GLY A 296 -32.54 -5.60 -12.36
N GLU A 297 -33.68 -5.36 -11.72
CA GLU A 297 -34.26 -4.03 -11.53
C GLU A 297 -33.74 -3.39 -10.24
N ALA A 298 -33.33 -2.13 -10.33
CA ALA A 298 -32.87 -1.38 -9.17
C ALA A 298 -34.03 -1.08 -8.20
N ILE A 299 -33.80 -1.27 -6.90
CA ILE A 299 -34.74 -0.83 -5.85
C ILE A 299 -34.77 0.70 -5.85
N ASP A 300 -35.99 1.25 -5.79
CA ASP A 300 -36.27 2.69 -5.97
C ASP A 300 -35.68 3.29 -7.25
N GLY A 301 -35.46 2.47 -8.28
CA GLY A 301 -34.90 2.89 -9.56
C GLY A 301 -33.40 3.23 -9.54
N VAL A 302 -32.72 3.16 -8.40
CA VAL A 302 -31.30 3.57 -8.29
C VAL A 302 -30.40 2.57 -7.54
N TYR A 303 -30.92 1.82 -6.57
CA TYR A 303 -30.12 0.91 -5.75
C TYR A 303 -30.04 -0.48 -6.38
N ARG A 304 -28.86 -0.85 -6.86
CA ARG A 304 -28.64 -2.10 -7.60
C ARG A 304 -27.80 -3.13 -6.84
N LEU A 305 -27.20 -2.74 -5.71
CA LEU A 305 -26.32 -3.60 -4.90
C LEU A 305 -26.87 -3.78 -3.49
N LYS A 306 -26.71 -4.99 -2.94
CA LYS A 306 -26.97 -5.35 -1.56
C LYS A 306 -25.65 -5.68 -0.87
N VAL A 307 -25.27 -4.88 0.13
CA VAL A 307 -24.07 -5.12 0.95
C VAL A 307 -24.50 -5.81 2.25
N LYS A 308 -24.13 -7.07 2.43
CA LYS A 308 -24.53 -7.90 3.57
C LYS A 308 -23.62 -7.68 4.77
N VAL A 309 -24.20 -7.37 5.92
CA VAL A 309 -23.50 -7.15 7.21
C VAL A 309 -24.20 -7.98 8.29
N GLY A 310 -23.72 -9.20 8.52
CA GLY A 310 -24.42 -10.18 9.35
C GLY A 310 -25.82 -10.47 8.79
N GLU A 311 -26.86 -10.35 9.62
CA GLU A 311 -28.26 -10.52 9.20
C GLU A 311 -28.86 -9.27 8.55
N ARG A 312 -28.12 -8.16 8.48
CA ARG A 312 -28.58 -6.88 7.93
C ARG A 312 -28.03 -6.66 6.51
N GLU A 313 -28.64 -5.72 5.80
CA GLU A 313 -28.16 -5.28 4.49
C GLU A 313 -28.20 -3.76 4.33
N VAL A 314 -27.27 -3.23 3.54
CA VAL A 314 -27.27 -1.85 3.06
C VAL A 314 -27.49 -1.88 1.55
N LEU A 315 -28.54 -1.22 1.07
CA LEU A 315 -28.74 -1.03 -0.36
C LEU A 315 -27.80 0.08 -0.87
N ALA A 316 -27.12 -0.17 -1.97
CA ALA A 316 -26.11 0.71 -2.54
C ALA A 316 -26.25 0.92 -4.04
N ARG A 317 -25.86 2.10 -4.52
CA ARG A 317 -25.70 2.40 -5.96
C ARG A 317 -24.28 2.02 -6.41
N TYR A 318 -23.30 2.35 -5.58
CA TYR A 318 -21.89 2.04 -5.79
C TYR A 318 -21.26 1.38 -4.57
N VAL A 319 -20.34 0.46 -4.81
CA VAL A 319 -19.50 -0.17 -3.78
C VAL A 319 -18.03 0.02 -4.14
N VAL A 320 -17.24 0.48 -3.18
CA VAL A 320 -15.78 0.53 -3.28
C VAL A 320 -15.16 -0.48 -2.32
N HIS A 321 -14.48 -1.47 -2.87
CA HIS A 321 -13.72 -2.48 -2.15
C HIS A 321 -12.34 -1.92 -1.77
N ALA A 322 -12.18 -1.52 -0.51
CA ALA A 322 -10.97 -0.93 0.06
C ALA A 322 -10.36 -1.82 1.17
N THR A 323 -10.50 -3.14 1.02
CA THR A 323 -10.14 -4.16 2.01
C THR A 323 -8.73 -4.75 1.84
N ASN A 324 -7.94 -4.23 0.90
CA ASN A 324 -6.55 -4.61 0.65
C ASN A 324 -6.34 -6.14 0.58
N GLY A 325 -5.58 -6.74 1.51
CA GLY A 325 -5.30 -8.19 1.53
C GLY A 325 -6.53 -9.07 1.69
N TYR A 326 -7.63 -8.52 2.20
CA TYR A 326 -8.90 -9.23 2.40
C TYR A 326 -9.85 -9.10 1.20
N VAL A 327 -9.45 -8.43 0.10
CA VAL A 327 -10.36 -8.16 -1.04
C VAL A 327 -10.93 -9.42 -1.66
N SER A 328 -10.16 -10.52 -1.68
CA SER A 328 -10.60 -11.79 -2.25
C SER A 328 -11.74 -12.45 -1.46
N HIS A 329 -12.01 -12.02 -0.22
CA HIS A 329 -13.19 -12.45 0.55
C HIS A 329 -14.50 -12.07 -0.17
N LEU A 330 -14.57 -10.83 -0.68
CA LEU A 330 -15.74 -10.30 -1.38
C LEU A 330 -15.62 -10.39 -2.91
N ALA A 331 -14.41 -10.59 -3.41
CA ALA A 331 -14.11 -10.79 -4.82
C ALA A 331 -13.26 -12.07 -5.02
N PRO A 332 -13.84 -13.28 -4.92
CA PRO A 332 -13.12 -14.54 -5.02
C PRO A 332 -12.26 -14.70 -6.29
N GLN A 333 -12.63 -14.04 -7.38
CA GLN A 333 -11.86 -13.99 -8.64
C GLN A 333 -10.49 -13.32 -8.51
N LEU A 334 -10.24 -12.59 -7.41
CA LEU A 334 -8.94 -12.01 -7.08
C LEU A 334 -8.15 -12.88 -6.09
N ALA A 335 -8.54 -14.12 -5.83
CA ALA A 335 -7.77 -15.03 -4.97
C ALA A 335 -6.53 -15.57 -5.70
N GLY A 336 -5.43 -15.72 -4.96
CA GLY A 336 -4.23 -16.42 -5.42
C GLY A 336 -3.26 -15.60 -6.28
N PRO A 337 -2.30 -16.28 -6.95
CA PRO A 337 -1.14 -15.63 -7.59
C PRO A 337 -1.47 -14.66 -8.72
N THR A 338 -2.64 -14.79 -9.34
CA THR A 338 -3.12 -13.86 -10.39
C THR A 338 -3.90 -12.68 -9.84
N GLY A 339 -4.15 -12.63 -8.53
CA GLY A 339 -4.90 -11.59 -7.84
C GLY A 339 -4.13 -11.04 -6.64
N VAL A 340 -4.81 -10.96 -5.49
CA VAL A 340 -4.26 -10.45 -4.23
C VAL A 340 -4.12 -11.60 -3.24
N ILE A 341 -2.90 -11.77 -2.75
CA ILE A 341 -2.54 -12.73 -1.71
C ILE A 341 -2.46 -12.00 -0.36
N PRO A 342 -3.25 -12.42 0.65
CA PRO A 342 -3.05 -11.94 2.02
C PRO A 342 -1.67 -12.37 2.49
N THR A 343 -0.89 -11.43 3.01
CA THR A 343 0.49 -11.66 3.45
C THR A 343 0.69 -11.06 4.82
N ARG A 344 1.02 -11.87 5.81
CA ARG A 344 1.25 -11.38 7.16
C ARG A 344 2.64 -10.76 7.26
N ALA A 345 2.73 -9.62 7.93
CA ALA A 345 3.96 -9.02 8.43
C ALA A 345 3.90 -8.90 9.95
N GLN A 346 5.08 -8.84 10.56
CA GLN A 346 5.25 -8.71 12.01
C GLN A 346 6.07 -7.45 12.31
N VAL A 347 5.75 -6.82 13.43
CA VAL A 347 6.35 -5.57 13.88
C VAL A 347 6.57 -5.65 15.39
N VAL A 348 7.70 -5.15 15.85
CA VAL A 348 8.05 -4.98 17.27
C VAL A 348 8.17 -3.49 17.62
N ALA A 349 7.99 -3.16 18.89
CA ALA A 349 8.38 -1.89 19.47
C ALA A 349 9.42 -2.16 20.57
N VAL A 350 10.61 -1.59 20.44
CA VAL A 350 11.75 -1.85 21.31
C VAL A 350 12.16 -0.54 22.00
N GLU A 351 12.39 -0.60 23.31
CA GLU A 351 12.90 0.53 24.07
C GLU A 351 14.44 0.49 24.13
N PRO A 352 15.16 1.58 23.81
CA PRO A 352 16.61 1.60 23.91
C PRO A 352 17.08 1.55 25.38
N VAL A 353 18.26 0.96 25.62
CA VAL A 353 18.86 0.81 26.97
C VAL A 353 19.57 2.05 27.47
N ASN A 354 19.95 2.97 26.58
CA ASN A 354 20.60 4.24 26.92
C ASN A 354 19.66 5.43 26.65
N GLU A 355 19.81 6.49 27.44
CA GLU A 355 19.17 7.77 27.15
C GLU A 355 19.84 8.43 25.93
N ALA A 356 19.09 9.26 25.19
CA ALA A 356 19.64 10.03 24.09
C ALA A 356 20.72 10.98 24.64
N GLY A 357 21.99 10.62 24.47
CA GLY A 357 23.11 11.31 25.11
C GLY A 357 23.06 12.84 24.94
N THR A 358 23.26 13.54 26.06
CA THR A 358 23.82 14.89 26.05
C THR A 358 25.19 14.79 25.40
N ALA A 359 25.39 15.45 24.26
CA ALA A 359 26.69 15.53 23.63
C ALA A 359 27.59 16.43 24.48
N GLU A 360 28.25 15.89 25.51
CA GLU A 360 29.38 16.54 26.16
C GLU A 360 30.68 15.95 25.60
N GLY A 361 31.44 16.80 24.91
CA GLY A 361 32.72 16.42 24.31
C GLY A 361 33.38 17.51 23.48
N ALA A 362 33.16 18.79 23.80
CA ALA A 362 34.04 19.85 23.31
C ALA A 362 35.27 19.89 24.22
N THR A 363 36.35 19.30 23.75
CA THR A 363 37.69 19.38 24.34
C THR A 363 38.04 20.83 24.68
N THR A 364 38.21 21.11 25.97
CA THR A 364 38.83 22.32 26.48
C THR A 364 40.31 22.34 26.13
N THR A 365 40.75 23.34 25.36
CA THR A 365 42.15 23.74 25.26
C THR A 365 42.31 25.11 25.95
N PRO A 366 43.30 25.31 26.84
CA PRO A 366 43.41 26.55 27.61
C PRO A 366 44.23 27.65 26.89
N ALA A 367 43.67 28.87 26.92
CA ALA A 367 44.28 30.20 27.04
C ALA A 367 45.55 30.61 26.24
N ALA A 368 45.40 31.71 25.47
CA ALA A 368 46.30 32.88 25.42
C ALA A 368 45.51 34.06 24.79
N ALA A 369 45.24 35.16 25.53
CA ALA A 369 45.95 36.46 25.50
C ALA A 369 45.98 37.09 24.08
N GLU A 370 45.63 38.34 23.79
CA GLU A 370 45.34 39.61 24.46
C GLU A 370 44.85 40.56 23.34
N GLY A 371 44.21 41.69 23.68
CA GLY A 371 44.26 42.88 22.80
C GLY A 371 42.93 43.54 22.41
N GLN A 372 42.40 44.32 23.33
CA GLN A 372 41.88 45.70 23.17
C GLN A 372 41.35 46.17 21.79
N GLY A 373 40.14 46.75 21.79
CA GLY A 373 39.99 48.07 21.16
C GLY A 373 38.77 48.33 20.28
N SER A 374 37.77 48.95 20.91
CA SER A 374 36.92 50.01 20.36
C SER A 374 35.57 49.66 19.71
N THR A 375 34.60 50.36 20.27
CA THR A 375 33.17 50.48 20.02
C THR A 375 32.87 51.19 18.70
N ARG A 376 31.89 50.69 17.94
CA ARG A 376 30.90 51.51 17.21
C ARG A 376 29.67 50.64 16.83
N GLN A 377 28.52 50.97 17.43
CA GLN A 377 27.17 50.65 16.96
C GLN A 377 27.00 51.16 15.51
N ILE A 378 26.15 50.62 14.63
CA ILE A 378 24.67 50.61 14.68
C ILE A 378 24.15 49.67 13.56
N ASP A 379 23.18 48.80 13.93
CA ASP A 379 22.01 48.22 13.23
C ASP A 379 22.17 47.55 11.83
N ASN A 380 21.43 46.52 11.40
CA ASN A 380 20.29 45.73 11.88
C ASN A 380 20.21 44.53 10.91
N GLU A 381 20.04 43.28 11.35
CA GLU A 381 19.14 42.31 10.66
C GLU A 381 18.97 41.03 11.49
N ARG A 382 17.69 40.66 11.64
CA ARG A 382 17.16 39.70 12.60
C ARG A 382 17.44 38.25 12.19
N GLN A 383 18.25 37.56 12.99
CA GLN A 383 18.16 36.11 13.18
C GLN A 383 17.56 35.85 14.56
N GLY A 384 16.35 35.29 14.59
CA GLY A 384 15.74 34.77 15.80
C GLY A 384 16.11 33.31 15.97
N ALA A 385 17.25 33.04 16.62
CA ALA A 385 17.56 31.75 17.22
C ALA A 385 16.76 31.63 18.52
N ALA A 386 15.95 30.57 18.64
CA ALA A 386 15.34 30.20 19.90
C ALA A 386 16.31 29.28 20.66
N GLU A 387 17.13 29.87 21.54
CA GLU A 387 17.73 29.15 22.65
C GLU A 387 16.65 28.98 23.74
N ALA A 388 16.23 27.74 23.98
CA ALA A 388 15.38 27.39 25.11
C ALA A 388 16.27 26.84 26.22
N ILE A 389 16.24 27.56 27.34
CA ILE A 389 16.92 27.29 28.61
C ILE A 389 16.30 26.04 29.24
N ASP A 390 17.16 25.11 29.67
CA ASP A 390 16.83 24.01 30.56
C ASP A 390 16.54 24.55 31.97
N SER A 391 15.29 24.39 32.42
CA SER A 391 14.91 24.56 33.81
C SER A 391 14.19 23.31 34.29
N GLY A 392 14.94 22.43 34.94
CA GLY A 392 14.37 21.30 35.67
C GLY A 392 13.42 21.76 36.78
N ALA A 393 12.17 21.32 36.66
CA ALA A 393 11.21 20.99 37.73
C ALA A 393 9.80 20.97 37.11
N ASP A 394 9.46 19.87 36.42
CA ASP A 394 8.09 19.30 36.26
C ASP A 394 8.08 18.28 35.10
N GLY A 395 8.09 16.99 35.45
CA GLY A 395 7.48 15.84 34.74
C GLY A 395 7.38 15.71 33.21
N ALA A 396 8.12 16.44 32.37
CA ALA A 396 8.08 16.23 30.91
C ALA A 396 9.00 15.06 30.50
N PRO A 397 8.49 14.00 29.83
CA PRO A 397 9.35 12.94 29.32
C PRO A 397 10.30 13.48 28.24
N PRO A 398 11.55 12.97 28.15
CA PRO A 398 12.50 13.43 27.16
C PRO A 398 11.98 13.18 25.73
N THR A 399 11.86 14.24 24.92
CA THR A 399 11.32 14.22 23.55
C THR A 399 12.37 13.97 22.47
N LYS A 400 13.65 13.91 22.82
CA LYS A 400 14.75 13.82 21.85
C LYS A 400 14.87 12.38 21.32
N MET A 401 14.52 12.20 20.05
CA MET A 401 14.82 10.96 19.31
C MET A 401 16.34 10.76 19.18
N LEU A 402 16.80 9.51 19.08
CA LEU A 402 18.21 9.19 18.83
C LEU A 402 18.65 9.67 17.44
N TRP A 403 17.86 9.38 16.40
CA TRP A 403 18.25 9.65 15.02
C TRP A 403 17.27 10.54 14.25
N GLY A 404 16.00 10.61 14.69
CA GLY A 404 15.00 11.49 14.07
C GLY A 404 14.71 11.20 12.59
N MET A 405 14.94 9.97 12.14
CA MET A 405 14.71 9.52 10.76
C MET A 405 14.19 8.08 10.73
N GLY A 406 13.51 7.72 9.64
CA GLY A 406 13.19 6.33 9.35
C GLY A 406 14.38 5.58 8.76
N ILE A 407 14.44 4.29 9.04
CA ILE A 407 15.43 3.35 8.55
C ILE A 407 14.74 2.29 7.71
N SER A 408 15.38 1.89 6.62
CA SER A 408 15.05 0.69 5.85
C SER A 408 16.31 -0.12 5.56
N ALA A 409 16.19 -1.43 5.33
CA ALA A 409 17.30 -2.30 4.95
C ALA A 409 16.82 -3.55 4.19
N GLY A 410 17.78 -4.39 3.78
CA GLY A 410 17.54 -5.72 3.19
C GLY A 410 16.67 -5.70 1.95
N GLY A 411 16.83 -4.68 1.09
CA GLY A 411 15.97 -4.48 -0.08
C GLY A 411 14.56 -3.95 0.27
N GLY A 412 14.39 -3.34 1.44
CA GLY A 412 13.14 -2.72 1.92
C GLY A 412 12.26 -3.64 2.78
N TYR A 413 12.76 -4.81 3.16
CA TYR A 413 12.03 -5.75 4.02
C TYR A 413 12.01 -5.29 5.46
N GLU A 414 13.16 -4.86 5.97
CA GLU A 414 13.29 -4.28 7.29
C GLU A 414 13.04 -2.79 7.21
N TYR A 415 12.16 -2.28 8.08
CA TYR A 415 11.86 -0.87 8.15
C TYR A 415 11.45 -0.49 9.57
N GLY A 416 11.89 0.67 10.02
CA GLY A 416 11.50 1.17 11.33
C GLY A 416 11.85 2.61 11.57
N HIS A 417 11.43 3.14 12.70
CA HIS A 417 11.69 4.51 13.10
C HIS A 417 11.40 4.71 14.59
N GLN A 418 11.90 5.80 15.15
CA GLN A 418 11.61 6.18 16.52
C GLN A 418 10.30 6.95 16.64
N ARG A 419 9.58 6.70 17.74
CA ARG A 419 8.39 7.44 18.14
C ARG A 419 8.67 8.30 19.36
N PRO A 420 8.13 9.53 19.43
CA PRO A 420 8.17 10.33 20.65
C PRO A 420 7.70 9.53 21.87
N VAL A 421 8.25 9.83 23.04
CA VAL A 421 7.74 9.24 24.29
C VAL A 421 6.28 9.62 24.45
N LEU A 422 5.43 8.63 24.74
CA LEU A 422 3.99 8.80 24.80
C LEU A 422 3.61 9.85 25.86
N PRO A 423 3.01 10.98 25.48
CA PRO A 423 2.41 11.88 26.44
C PRO A 423 1.09 11.25 26.88
N SER A 424 1.10 10.48 27.98
CA SER A 424 -0.06 9.97 28.77
C SER A 424 -1.29 9.33 28.06
N VAL A 425 -1.36 9.29 26.72
CA VAL A 425 -2.48 8.72 25.94
C VAL A 425 -2.21 7.23 25.73
N VAL A 426 -2.32 6.48 26.82
CA VAL A 426 -2.70 5.07 26.74
C VAL A 426 -4.22 5.08 26.80
N ALA A 427 -4.89 4.70 25.72
CA ALA A 427 -6.35 4.68 25.73
C ALA A 427 -6.85 3.83 26.91
N GLU A 428 -7.69 4.40 27.79
CA GLU A 428 -8.39 3.64 28.83
C GLU A 428 -9.29 2.61 28.12
N ARG A 429 -8.86 1.35 28.12
CA ARG A 429 -9.58 0.24 27.50
C ARG A 429 -9.90 -0.80 28.55
N THR A 430 -11.05 -1.45 28.40
CA THR A 430 -11.70 -2.28 29.41
C THR A 430 -11.49 -3.79 29.22
N GLY A 431 -10.48 -4.21 28.44
CA GLY A 431 -10.14 -5.62 28.22
C GLY A 431 -8.79 -6.02 28.84
N ASP A 432 -8.67 -7.28 29.30
CA ASP A 432 -7.47 -7.77 30.00
C ASP A 432 -6.18 -7.66 29.15
N GLU A 433 -6.22 -7.99 27.86
CA GLU A 433 -5.05 -7.87 26.96
C GLU A 433 -4.68 -6.41 26.69
N ASP A 434 -5.68 -5.54 26.51
CA ASP A 434 -5.48 -4.10 26.36
C ASP A 434 -4.88 -3.49 27.63
N ALA A 435 -5.29 -3.96 28.81
CA ALA A 435 -4.75 -3.53 30.10
C ALA A 435 -3.27 -3.91 30.23
N VAL A 436 -2.88 -5.13 29.82
CA VAL A 436 -1.48 -5.56 29.81
C VAL A 436 -0.64 -4.69 28.86
N VAL A 437 -1.12 -4.45 27.63
CA VAL A 437 -0.44 -3.57 26.68
C VAL A 437 -0.31 -2.15 27.23
N GLY A 438 -1.39 -1.62 27.80
CA GLY A 438 -1.39 -0.31 28.42
C GLY A 438 -0.40 -0.20 29.57
N ASP A 439 -0.29 -1.22 30.42
CA ASP A 439 0.66 -1.26 31.53
C ASP A 439 2.11 -1.37 31.06
N LYS A 440 2.39 -2.09 29.96
CA LYS A 440 3.70 -2.07 29.32
C LYS A 440 4.05 -0.67 28.80
N LEU A 441 3.13 -0.02 28.09
CA LEU A 441 3.34 1.33 27.53
C LEU A 441 3.51 2.40 28.61
N LYS A 442 2.82 2.32 29.75
CA LYS A 442 3.00 3.24 30.90
C LYS A 442 4.40 3.18 31.53
N ARG A 443 5.13 2.08 31.33
CA ARG A 443 6.48 1.88 31.85
C ARG A 443 7.56 2.43 30.93
N VAL A 444 7.24 2.68 29.67
CA VAL A 444 8.17 3.25 28.69
C VAL A 444 8.60 4.64 29.16
N ARG A 445 9.91 4.89 29.10
CA ARG A 445 10.56 6.16 29.46
C ARG A 445 11.31 6.77 28.29
N ARG A 446 11.62 5.99 27.25
CA ARG A 446 12.43 6.41 26.10
C ARG A 446 11.69 6.21 24.77
N PRO A 447 12.06 6.98 23.73
CA PRO A 447 11.48 6.83 22.40
C PRO A 447 11.57 5.40 21.89
N LEU A 448 10.42 4.74 21.70
CA LEU A 448 10.38 3.38 21.16
C LEU A 448 10.82 3.38 19.70
N PHE A 449 11.61 2.39 19.32
CA PHE A 449 11.85 2.09 17.93
C PHE A 449 10.84 1.05 17.45
N VAL A 450 9.95 1.46 16.54
CA VAL A 450 8.98 0.56 15.91
C VAL A 450 9.59 -0.02 14.65
N PHE A 451 9.67 -1.34 14.55
CA PHE A 451 10.45 -2.06 13.55
C PHE A 451 9.69 -3.27 13.01
N GLY A 452 9.53 -3.37 11.69
CA GLY A 452 8.97 -4.53 11.01
C GLY A 452 9.94 -5.14 10.00
N GLY A 453 9.72 -6.40 9.63
CA GLY A 453 10.55 -7.12 8.67
C GLY A 453 10.63 -8.62 8.95
N GLY A 454 11.60 -9.30 8.34
CA GLY A 454 11.95 -10.69 8.64
C GLY A 454 11.02 -11.77 8.09
N ARG A 455 9.99 -11.42 7.32
CA ARG A 455 9.03 -12.40 6.79
C ARG A 455 9.68 -13.41 5.85
N GLU A 456 10.76 -13.01 5.17
CA GLU A 456 11.53 -13.83 4.24
C GLU A 456 12.23 -15.03 4.90
N TYR A 457 12.38 -14.99 6.24
CA TYR A 457 12.89 -16.10 7.04
C TYR A 457 11.79 -17.06 7.50
N ALA A 458 10.52 -16.67 7.45
CA ALA A 458 9.40 -17.56 7.77
C ALA A 458 9.21 -18.63 6.70
N ASP A 459 8.78 -19.82 7.11
CA ASP A 459 8.34 -20.86 6.19
C ASP A 459 7.20 -20.33 5.30
N GLY A 460 7.34 -20.51 3.99
CA GLY A 460 6.37 -19.97 3.02
C GLY A 460 6.28 -18.45 2.97
N ARG A 461 7.21 -17.72 3.64
CA ARG A 461 7.31 -16.26 3.66
C ARG A 461 6.05 -15.52 4.08
N GLU A 462 5.20 -16.16 4.88
CA GLU A 462 3.89 -15.66 5.32
C GLU A 462 2.88 -15.43 4.17
N TRP A 463 3.12 -16.03 3.00
CA TRP A 463 2.19 -15.99 1.89
C TRP A 463 0.89 -16.74 2.22
N GLY A 464 -0.26 -16.14 1.88
CA GLY A 464 -1.57 -16.73 2.13
C GLY A 464 -2.02 -16.67 3.60
N VAL A 465 -1.22 -16.07 4.49
CA VAL A 465 -1.54 -15.99 5.92
C VAL A 465 -2.32 -14.71 6.20
N ALA A 466 -3.59 -14.88 6.58
CA ALA A 466 -4.52 -13.79 6.92
C ALA A 466 -4.79 -13.67 8.44
N ASP A 467 -4.10 -14.45 9.28
CA ASP A 467 -4.29 -14.44 10.73
C ASP A 467 -3.34 -13.45 11.44
N ASP A 468 -3.85 -12.24 11.71
CA ASP A 468 -3.16 -11.21 12.52
C ASP A 468 -3.40 -11.34 14.05
N GLY A 469 -3.85 -12.51 14.50
CA GLY A 469 -4.03 -12.89 15.92
C GLY A 469 -2.88 -13.71 16.50
N ALA A 470 -1.88 -14.05 15.69
CA ALA A 470 -0.73 -14.85 16.10
C ALA A 470 0.59 -14.24 15.61
N LEU A 471 1.67 -14.61 16.30
CA LEU A 471 3.05 -14.32 15.93
C LEU A 471 3.66 -15.52 15.17
N ASN A 472 4.75 -15.27 14.45
CA ASN A 472 5.63 -16.30 13.92
C ASN A 472 6.96 -16.26 14.68
N ASP A 473 7.33 -17.38 15.31
CA ASP A 473 8.51 -17.48 16.17
C ASP A 473 9.82 -17.20 15.40
N THR A 474 9.95 -17.67 14.15
CA THR A 474 11.14 -17.40 13.32
C THR A 474 11.27 -15.91 13.01
N VAL A 475 10.15 -15.23 12.77
CA VAL A 475 10.14 -13.78 12.54
C VAL A 475 10.45 -13.04 13.85
N SER A 476 9.92 -13.50 14.98
CA SER A 476 10.24 -12.95 16.31
C SER A 476 11.74 -13.05 16.60
N GLU A 477 12.36 -14.22 16.40
CA GLU A 477 13.81 -14.43 16.60
C GLU A 477 14.65 -13.45 15.76
N PHE A 478 14.23 -13.21 14.51
CA PHE A 478 14.87 -12.21 13.67
C PHE A 478 14.71 -10.79 14.24
N LEU A 479 13.47 -10.35 14.48
CA LEU A 479 13.16 -8.98 14.90
C LEU A 479 13.79 -8.64 16.27
N HIS A 480 13.76 -9.57 17.22
CA HIS A 480 14.29 -9.39 18.57
C HIS A 480 15.81 -9.24 18.57
N SER A 481 16.51 -9.86 17.61
CA SER A 481 17.97 -9.82 17.54
C SER A 481 18.54 -8.73 16.63
N TRP A 482 17.71 -8.11 15.77
CA TRP A 482 18.20 -7.20 14.74
C TRP A 482 18.82 -5.92 15.31
N LEU A 483 18.07 -5.16 16.11
CA LEU A 483 18.58 -3.91 16.73
C LEU A 483 19.80 -4.14 17.63
N PRO A 484 19.79 -5.12 18.57
CA PRO A 484 20.97 -5.42 19.38
C PRO A 484 22.22 -5.79 18.55
N ARG A 485 22.04 -6.45 17.40
CA ARG A 485 23.15 -6.86 16.54
C ARG A 485 23.77 -5.69 15.80
N ILE A 486 22.95 -4.79 15.24
CA ILE A 486 23.40 -3.68 14.41
C ILE A 486 23.79 -2.46 15.25
N MET A 487 23.07 -2.19 16.33
CA MET A 487 23.23 -1.00 17.19
C MET A 487 23.36 -1.41 18.67
N PRO A 488 24.38 -2.21 19.03
CA PRO A 488 24.54 -2.74 20.39
C PRO A 488 24.67 -1.64 21.45
N GLN A 489 25.28 -0.49 21.10
CA GLN A 489 25.41 0.61 22.05
C GLN A 489 24.06 1.12 22.57
N ASP A 490 22.99 1.04 21.78
CA ASP A 490 21.68 1.56 22.17
C ASP A 490 20.67 0.45 22.50
N TYR A 491 20.92 -0.80 22.08
CA TYR A 491 19.93 -1.89 22.16
C TYR A 491 20.44 -3.22 22.71
N GLU A 492 21.73 -3.36 23.05
CA GLU A 492 22.22 -4.57 23.72
C GLU A 492 21.53 -4.73 25.09
N GLY A 493 20.84 -5.86 25.28
CA GLY A 493 20.03 -6.10 26.48
C GLY A 493 18.67 -5.38 26.50
N SER A 494 18.24 -4.79 25.37
CA SER A 494 16.88 -4.23 25.25
C SER A 494 15.81 -5.32 25.24
N ASP A 495 14.65 -5.00 25.79
CA ASP A 495 13.46 -5.84 25.76
C ASP A 495 12.46 -5.35 24.71
N VAL A 496 11.75 -6.30 24.09
CA VAL A 496 10.60 -6.00 23.23
C VAL A 496 9.41 -5.60 24.10
N VAL A 497 8.97 -4.36 23.96
CA VAL A 497 7.83 -3.80 24.71
C VAL A 497 6.53 -4.35 24.14
N LEU A 498 6.37 -4.29 22.81
CA LEU A 498 5.19 -4.80 22.10
C LEU A 498 5.60 -5.52 20.83
N GLU A 499 4.78 -6.49 20.43
CA GLU A 499 4.94 -7.23 19.19
C GLU A 499 3.56 -7.58 18.63
N TRP A 500 3.36 -7.38 17.34
CA TRP A 500 2.07 -7.61 16.68
C TRP A 500 2.26 -7.96 15.20
N THR A 501 1.19 -8.46 14.60
CA THR A 501 1.14 -8.76 13.16
C THR A 501 0.08 -7.93 12.44
N GLY A 502 0.18 -7.85 11.12
CA GLY A 502 -0.83 -7.25 10.23
C GLY A 502 -0.82 -7.88 8.85
N VAL A 503 -1.96 -7.84 8.16
CA VAL A 503 -2.14 -8.49 6.85
C VAL A 503 -2.10 -7.48 5.72
N MET A 504 -1.11 -7.59 4.86
CA MET A 504 -0.98 -6.85 3.61
C MET A 504 -1.64 -7.59 2.45
N GLY A 505 -1.91 -6.90 1.34
CA GLY A 505 -2.29 -7.52 0.08
C GLY A 505 -1.13 -7.43 -0.90
N TYR A 506 -0.57 -8.58 -1.28
CA TYR A 506 0.48 -8.66 -2.29
C TYR A 506 -0.10 -9.11 -3.62
N THR A 507 0.44 -8.53 -4.69
CA THR A 507 0.20 -8.97 -6.06
C THR A 507 1.50 -9.51 -6.62
N LYS A 508 1.43 -10.49 -7.52
CA LYS A 508 2.62 -11.00 -8.21
C LYS A 508 3.36 -9.91 -8.98
N SER A 509 2.63 -8.95 -9.54
CA SER A 509 3.19 -7.82 -10.29
C SER A 509 3.77 -6.72 -9.41
N LYS A 510 3.54 -6.73 -8.09
CA LYS A 510 3.76 -5.60 -7.16
C LYS A 510 2.97 -4.33 -7.45
N ASP A 511 2.18 -4.31 -8.53
CA ASP A 511 1.27 -3.22 -8.87
C ASP A 511 -0.09 -3.44 -8.18
N PRO A 512 -0.74 -2.39 -7.64
CA PRO A 512 -2.08 -2.50 -7.11
C PRO A 512 -3.12 -2.73 -8.21
N PHE A 513 -4.30 -3.23 -7.81
CA PHE A 513 -5.49 -3.23 -8.64
C PHE A 513 -6.35 -2.01 -8.33
N VAL A 514 -6.56 -1.14 -9.32
CA VAL A 514 -7.32 0.11 -9.17
C VAL A 514 -8.40 0.22 -10.25
N GLY A 515 -9.66 0.43 -9.88
CA GLY A 515 -10.74 0.69 -10.83
C GLY A 515 -11.89 -0.32 -10.80
N PRO A 516 -12.62 -0.57 -11.90
CA PRO A 516 -13.79 -1.44 -11.90
C PRO A 516 -13.46 -2.89 -11.50
N LEU A 517 -14.33 -3.51 -10.71
CA LEU A 517 -14.14 -4.89 -10.27
C LEU A 517 -14.31 -5.86 -11.45
N PRO A 518 -13.30 -6.70 -11.79
CA PRO A 518 -13.43 -7.68 -12.87
C PRO A 518 -14.50 -8.72 -12.55
N ARG A 519 -15.29 -9.17 -13.53
CA ARG A 519 -16.22 -10.30 -13.37
C ARG A 519 -15.47 -11.62 -13.27
N HIS A 520 -16.06 -12.55 -12.52
CA HIS A 520 -15.58 -13.92 -12.47
C HIS A 520 -15.78 -14.60 -13.85
N ARG A 521 -14.70 -15.11 -14.46
CA ARG A 521 -14.75 -15.85 -15.73
C ARG A 521 -15.26 -17.26 -15.42
N ARG A 522 -16.52 -17.59 -15.76
CA ARG A 522 -17.01 -18.98 -15.69
C ARG A 522 -16.13 -19.86 -16.57
N GLY A 523 -15.37 -20.79 -15.97
CA GLY A 523 -14.73 -21.91 -16.69
C GLY A 523 -13.33 -21.67 -17.26
N ALA A 524 -12.62 -20.60 -16.92
CA ALA A 524 -11.20 -20.47 -17.28
C ALA A 524 -10.32 -20.98 -16.14
N GLY A 525 -9.54 -22.03 -16.40
CA GLY A 525 -8.47 -22.47 -15.51
C GLY A 525 -7.42 -21.37 -15.28
N ASN A 526 -6.60 -21.58 -14.25
CA ASN A 526 -5.58 -20.72 -13.66
C ASN A 526 -4.55 -20.11 -14.64
N GLY A 527 -4.99 -19.26 -15.56
CA GLY A 527 -4.15 -18.66 -16.59
C GLY A 527 -4.35 -17.15 -16.66
N ALA A 528 -3.27 -16.44 -16.34
CA ALA A 528 -2.99 -15.03 -16.59
C ALA A 528 -3.97 -13.98 -16.03
N GLY A 529 -3.40 -13.00 -15.32
CA GLY A 529 -4.08 -11.77 -14.91
C GLY A 529 -4.79 -11.11 -16.10
N GLY A 530 -5.91 -10.47 -15.79
CA GLY A 530 -6.93 -10.02 -16.76
C GLY A 530 -6.37 -9.51 -18.08
N GLU A 531 -6.68 -10.24 -19.15
CA GLU A 531 -6.56 -9.73 -20.51
C GLU A 531 -7.47 -8.49 -20.68
N PRO A 532 -7.10 -7.54 -21.57
CA PRO A 532 -7.96 -6.43 -21.96
C PRO A 532 -9.29 -6.98 -22.51
N GLY A 533 -10.41 -6.66 -21.86
CA GLY A 533 -11.76 -7.08 -22.29
C GLY A 533 -12.53 -7.98 -21.33
N ALA A 534 -12.03 -8.23 -20.10
CA ALA A 534 -12.83 -8.88 -19.06
C ALA A 534 -14.03 -8.00 -18.69
N ALA A 535 -15.25 -8.54 -18.80
CA ALA A 535 -16.46 -7.84 -18.37
C ALA A 535 -16.34 -7.41 -16.90
N THR A 536 -16.81 -6.23 -16.53
CA THR A 536 -16.69 -5.66 -15.18
C THR A 536 -18.04 -5.70 -14.44
N MET A 537 -17.99 -5.68 -13.11
CA MET A 537 -19.17 -5.60 -12.26
C MET A 537 -19.62 -4.13 -12.19
N ALA A 538 -20.77 -3.81 -12.78
CA ALA A 538 -21.30 -2.44 -12.80
C ALA A 538 -21.47 -1.90 -11.37
N GLY A 539 -21.05 -0.66 -11.12
CA GLY A 539 -21.12 -0.03 -9.81
C GLY A 539 -20.18 -0.58 -8.74
N GLN A 540 -19.28 -1.51 -9.06
CA GLN A 540 -18.30 -2.03 -8.12
C GLN A 540 -16.88 -1.66 -8.55
N PHE A 541 -16.15 -1.02 -7.63
CA PHE A 541 -14.77 -0.58 -7.84
C PHE A 541 -13.86 -1.12 -6.75
N LEU A 542 -12.56 -1.24 -7.00
CA LEU A 542 -11.58 -1.63 -6.02
C LEU A 542 -10.34 -0.75 -6.02
N SER A 543 -9.69 -0.68 -4.87
CA SER A 543 -8.30 -0.29 -4.74
C SER A 543 -7.64 -1.14 -3.66
N ALA A 544 -6.77 -2.07 -4.07
CA ALA A 544 -6.19 -3.09 -3.19
C ALA A 544 -4.88 -3.66 -3.76
N GLY A 545 -4.13 -4.41 -2.94
CA GLY A 545 -2.96 -5.16 -3.42
C GLY A 545 -1.70 -4.31 -3.53
N TYR A 546 -1.46 -3.41 -2.57
CA TYR A 546 -0.35 -2.44 -2.68
C TYR A 546 1.05 -3.03 -2.47
N SER A 547 1.18 -4.32 -2.14
CA SER A 547 2.47 -5.03 -2.04
C SER A 547 3.52 -4.34 -1.15
N GLY A 548 3.05 -3.76 -0.03
CA GLY A 548 3.89 -3.01 0.93
C GLY A 548 3.87 -1.48 0.75
N HIS A 549 3.46 -0.96 -0.40
CA HIS A 549 3.50 0.47 -0.75
C HIS A 549 2.18 1.20 -0.49
N GLY A 550 1.35 0.71 0.42
CA GLY A 550 0.01 1.26 0.65
C GLY A 550 0.02 2.73 1.09
N MET A 551 0.99 3.12 1.92
CA MET A 551 1.06 4.49 2.44
C MET A 551 1.42 5.52 1.36
N SER A 552 2.23 5.16 0.36
CA SER A 552 2.63 6.05 -0.74
C SER A 552 1.76 5.95 -1.99
N ARG A 553 0.84 4.97 -2.08
CA ARG A 553 -0.01 4.76 -3.27
C ARG A 553 -1.50 4.96 -3.02
N ALA A 554 -2.01 4.57 -1.83
CA ALA A 554 -3.45 4.43 -1.63
C ALA A 554 -4.25 5.73 -1.76
N PHE A 555 -3.70 6.87 -1.31
CA PHE A 555 -4.40 8.15 -1.39
C PHE A 555 -4.63 8.57 -2.85
N GLY A 556 -3.61 8.51 -3.71
CA GLY A 556 -3.75 8.80 -5.14
C GLY A 556 -4.58 7.75 -5.89
N CYS A 557 -4.47 6.46 -5.55
CA CYS A 557 -5.34 5.42 -6.12
C CYS A 557 -6.82 5.64 -5.74
N ALA A 558 -7.09 6.11 -4.54
CA ALA A 558 -8.43 6.42 -4.07
C ALA A 558 -9.05 7.62 -4.82
N GLU A 559 -8.25 8.63 -5.18
CA GLU A 559 -8.66 9.73 -6.06
C GLU A 559 -9.15 9.21 -7.42
N VAL A 560 -8.40 8.27 -8.01
CA VAL A 560 -8.77 7.63 -9.28
C VAL A 560 -10.09 6.89 -9.16
N VAL A 561 -10.25 6.03 -8.14
CA VAL A 561 -11.52 5.30 -7.92
C VAL A 561 -12.69 6.26 -7.70
N ALA A 562 -12.51 7.30 -6.88
CA ALA A 562 -13.55 8.30 -6.65
C ALA A 562 -13.95 9.00 -7.96
N SER A 563 -12.99 9.34 -8.82
CA SER A 563 -13.27 9.96 -10.12
C SER A 563 -14.04 9.05 -11.08
N MET A 564 -13.82 7.73 -11.02
CA MET A 564 -14.59 6.76 -11.81
C MET A 564 -16.03 6.64 -11.31
N VAL A 565 -16.24 6.58 -9.99
CA VAL A 565 -17.56 6.58 -9.38
C VAL A 565 -18.35 7.84 -9.78
N VAL A 566 -17.69 9.00 -9.75
CA VAL A 566 -18.30 10.28 -10.16
C VAL A 566 -18.61 10.32 -11.65
N ALA A 567 -17.74 9.78 -12.51
CA ALA A 567 -18.00 9.71 -13.94
C ALA A 567 -19.22 8.81 -14.24
N GLU A 568 -19.30 7.63 -13.61
CA GLU A 568 -20.46 6.74 -13.76
C GLU A 568 -21.75 7.42 -13.25
N GLU A 569 -21.68 8.14 -12.14
CA GLU A 569 -22.81 8.90 -11.59
C GLU A 569 -23.36 9.96 -12.53
N LYS A 570 -22.48 10.58 -13.31
CA LYS A 570 -22.85 11.60 -14.30
C LYS A 570 -23.24 11.00 -15.66
N GLY A 571 -23.09 9.69 -15.85
CA GLY A 571 -23.20 9.05 -17.16
C GLY A 571 -22.11 9.50 -18.14
N GLU A 572 -20.96 9.94 -17.63
CA GLU A 572 -19.82 10.42 -18.41
C GLU A 572 -18.81 9.29 -18.66
N ALA A 573 -18.13 9.33 -19.81
CA ALA A 573 -17.00 8.44 -20.05
C ALA A 573 -15.81 8.87 -19.18
N TRP A 574 -15.29 7.94 -18.37
CA TRP A 574 -14.10 8.19 -17.56
C TRP A 574 -12.82 8.06 -18.41
N THR A 575 -11.89 9.01 -18.24
CA THR A 575 -10.56 8.96 -18.85
C THR A 575 -9.48 8.94 -17.77
N PRO A 576 -8.42 8.11 -17.92
CA PRO A 576 -7.32 8.10 -16.97
C PRO A 576 -6.62 9.47 -16.88
N PRO A 577 -6.40 10.00 -15.67
CA PRO A 577 -5.58 11.18 -15.49
C PRO A 577 -4.17 10.95 -16.04
N GLN A 578 -3.58 11.99 -16.67
CA GLN A 578 -2.25 11.88 -17.30
C GLN A 578 -1.15 11.45 -16.31
N TRP A 579 -1.28 11.85 -15.04
CA TRP A 579 -0.35 11.54 -13.96
C TRP A 579 -0.48 10.09 -13.42
N PHE A 580 -1.50 9.34 -13.83
CA PHE A 580 -1.76 8.01 -13.26
C PHE A 580 -0.99 6.90 -14.01
N PRO A 581 -0.27 6.01 -13.30
CA PRO A 581 0.35 4.84 -13.93
C PRO A 581 -0.72 3.85 -14.41
N LEU A 582 -0.90 3.72 -15.72
CA LEU A 582 -1.94 2.83 -16.28
C LEU A 582 -1.70 1.35 -15.95
N CYS A 583 -0.46 0.96 -15.62
CA CYS A 583 -0.16 -0.39 -15.13
C CYS A 583 -0.94 -0.73 -13.84
N TYR A 584 -1.43 0.25 -13.08
CA TYR A 584 -2.22 0.03 -11.86
C TYR A 584 -3.71 -0.21 -12.12
N LEU A 585 -4.19 -0.02 -13.35
CA LEU A 585 -5.60 -0.22 -13.66
C LEU A 585 -5.97 -1.71 -13.57
N SER A 586 -7.07 -2.00 -12.89
CA SER A 586 -7.66 -3.34 -12.80
C SER A 586 -8.22 -3.83 -14.14
N ALA A 587 -8.67 -2.89 -14.98
CA ALA A 587 -9.08 -3.10 -16.35
C ALA A 587 -8.72 -1.87 -17.19
N LEU A 588 -8.27 -2.07 -18.43
CA LEU A 588 -8.05 -0.96 -19.36
C LEU A 588 -9.40 -0.37 -19.82
N PRO A 589 -9.51 0.94 -20.04
CA PRO A 589 -10.68 1.53 -20.67
C PRO A 589 -10.91 0.89 -22.05
N GLU A 590 -12.16 0.52 -22.38
CA GLU A 590 -12.47 0.05 -23.72
C GLU A 590 -12.11 1.14 -24.75
N SER A 591 -11.42 0.77 -25.83
CA SER A 591 -11.20 1.69 -26.96
C SER A 591 -12.54 2.14 -27.52
N GLN A 592 -12.74 3.44 -27.69
CA GLN A 592 -14.02 4.06 -28.08
C GLN A 592 -14.66 3.53 -29.38
N GLU A 593 -13.98 2.71 -30.18
CA GLU A 593 -14.52 2.09 -31.39
C GLU A 593 -15.69 1.11 -31.12
N GLY A 594 -15.82 0.56 -29.91
CA GLY A 594 -16.89 -0.39 -29.55
C GLY A 594 -18.20 0.24 -29.04
N ALA A 595 -18.17 1.50 -28.61
CA ALA A 595 -19.34 2.16 -28.01
C ALA A 595 -20.33 2.68 -29.07
N GLU A 596 -19.82 3.18 -30.20
CA GLU A 596 -20.66 3.67 -31.31
C GLU A 596 -21.36 2.54 -32.09
N THR A 597 -20.86 1.31 -32.01
CA THR A 597 -21.49 0.14 -32.64
C THR A 597 -22.55 -0.50 -31.75
N ARG A 598 -22.48 -0.36 -30.42
CA ARG A 598 -23.55 -0.81 -29.51
C ARG A 598 -24.72 0.17 -29.43
N SER A 599 -24.50 1.48 -29.54
CA SER A 599 -25.60 2.45 -29.58
C SER A 599 -26.39 2.41 -30.91
N LYS A 600 -25.78 1.97 -32.01
CA LYS A 600 -26.45 1.81 -33.31
C LYS A 600 -27.04 0.41 -33.55
N GLY A 601 -26.70 -0.58 -32.72
CA GLY A 601 -27.18 -1.96 -32.84
C GLY A 601 -28.55 -2.24 -32.19
N CYS A 602 -29.04 -1.36 -31.32
CA CYS A 602 -30.37 -1.49 -30.71
C CYS A 602 -31.50 -0.82 -31.52
N ASP A 603 -31.17 0.04 -32.50
CA ASP A 603 -32.17 0.75 -33.32
C ASP A 603 -32.36 0.15 -34.73
N ALA A 604 -31.70 -0.96 -35.05
CA ALA A 604 -31.73 -1.57 -36.39
C ALA A 604 -32.34 -2.99 -36.44
N MET A 605 -33.21 -3.35 -35.50
CA MET A 605 -33.98 -4.61 -35.51
C MET A 605 -35.50 -4.41 -35.39
N ALA A 606 -35.98 -3.18 -35.67
CA ALA A 606 -37.41 -2.85 -35.66
C ALA A 606 -37.81 -2.05 -36.90
N ASN A 607 -37.50 -2.54 -38.09
CA ASN A 607 -38.22 -2.19 -39.33
C ASN A 607 -37.70 -3.06 -40.49
N ASP A 608 -38.25 -4.26 -40.62
CA ASP A 608 -38.35 -4.93 -41.92
C ASP A 608 -39.46 -5.97 -41.84
N GLY A 609 -40.59 -5.66 -42.48
CA GLY A 609 -41.77 -6.51 -42.46
C GLY A 609 -43.03 -5.85 -43.00
N GLN A 610 -42.97 -5.21 -44.18
CA GLN A 610 -44.17 -5.01 -45.01
C GLN A 610 -44.09 -5.85 -46.27
N GLY A 611 -45.10 -6.70 -46.47
CA GLY A 611 -45.44 -7.23 -47.79
C GLY A 611 -46.18 -8.57 -47.73
N GLY A 612 -47.51 -8.52 -47.85
CA GLY A 612 -48.24 -9.60 -48.52
C GLY A 612 -49.43 -10.25 -47.81
N GLU A 613 -50.59 -9.61 -47.99
CA GLU A 613 -51.84 -10.26 -48.39
C GLU A 613 -52.74 -11.07 -47.44
N ARG A 614 -54.03 -10.66 -47.52
CA ARG A 614 -55.30 -11.42 -47.38
C ARG A 614 -55.84 -11.67 -45.98
N GLY A 615 -56.97 -11.00 -45.72
CA GLY A 615 -58.21 -11.74 -45.48
C GLY A 615 -58.88 -11.51 -44.12
N ALA A 616 -60.04 -10.87 -44.20
CA ALA A 616 -61.25 -11.25 -43.46
C ALA A 616 -61.33 -10.95 -41.94
N ASN A 617 -62.07 -9.85 -41.67
CA ASN A 617 -63.41 -9.89 -41.08
C ASN A 617 -63.61 -9.73 -39.55
N VAL A 618 -64.59 -8.88 -39.24
CA VAL A 618 -65.49 -8.81 -38.06
C VAL A 618 -65.05 -8.06 -36.78
N ARG A 619 -65.47 -6.78 -36.75
CA ARG A 619 -66.24 -6.01 -35.75
C ARG A 619 -66.50 -6.54 -34.31
N ARG A 620 -66.59 -5.52 -33.43
CA ARG A 620 -67.27 -5.34 -32.10
C ARG A 620 -66.26 -5.36 -30.95
N GLY A 621 -66.17 -4.36 -30.06
CA GLY A 621 -67.08 -3.28 -29.68
C GLY A 621 -67.41 -3.39 -28.19
N TYR A 622 -67.39 -2.24 -27.50
CA TYR A 622 -67.86 -1.92 -26.13
C TYR A 622 -66.85 -1.78 -24.98
N ASP A 623 -66.56 -0.50 -24.69
CA ASP A 623 -66.86 0.25 -23.46
C ASP A 623 -66.65 -0.39 -22.07
N GLY A 624 -65.73 0.23 -21.31
CA GLY A 624 -66.12 1.09 -20.19
C GLY A 624 -66.35 0.48 -18.79
N PRO A 625 -66.20 1.28 -17.72
CA PRO A 625 -65.56 0.88 -16.46
C PRO A 625 -66.50 0.87 -15.24
N GLU A 626 -66.07 0.34 -14.09
CA GLU A 626 -66.58 0.81 -12.79
C GLU A 626 -65.74 0.40 -11.56
N GLU A 627 -65.89 1.23 -10.52
CA GLU A 627 -65.10 1.37 -9.30
C GLU A 627 -65.56 0.48 -8.10
N ALA A 628 -64.68 0.48 -7.08
CA ALA A 628 -64.96 0.52 -5.64
C ALA A 628 -65.48 -0.74 -4.89
N LYS A 629 -64.81 -1.11 -3.79
CA LYS A 629 -65.21 -0.75 -2.40
C LYS A 629 -64.38 -1.44 -1.31
N GLU A 630 -64.28 -0.71 -0.20
CA GLU A 630 -63.69 -1.04 1.10
C GLU A 630 -64.41 -2.18 1.86
N GLY A 631 -63.72 -2.76 2.85
CA GLY A 631 -64.33 -3.58 3.91
C GLY A 631 -63.37 -3.93 5.06
N LYS A 632 -63.58 -3.33 6.24
CA LYS A 632 -62.94 -3.58 7.55
C LYS A 632 -63.65 -4.71 8.34
N THR A 633 -63.03 -5.08 9.48
CA THR A 633 -63.54 -5.76 10.71
C THR A 633 -63.29 -7.27 10.78
N GLU A 634 -63.06 -7.97 11.91
CA GLU A 634 -62.62 -7.73 13.30
C GLU A 634 -62.46 -9.15 13.95
N GLY A 635 -61.73 -9.29 15.06
CA GLY A 635 -62.17 -10.15 16.18
C GLY A 635 -61.70 -11.61 16.31
N TRP A 636 -60.88 -11.85 17.33
CA TRP A 636 -60.49 -13.12 17.99
C TRP A 636 -61.67 -13.81 18.74
N PRO A 637 -61.63 -15.12 19.14
CA PRO A 637 -60.98 -15.53 20.41
C PRO A 637 -60.42 -16.98 20.50
N ALA A 638 -59.75 -17.21 21.63
CA ALA A 638 -58.99 -18.39 22.08
C ALA A 638 -59.83 -19.63 22.49
N GLY A 639 -59.18 -20.81 22.58
CA GLY A 639 -59.70 -21.98 23.30
C GLY A 639 -58.92 -23.31 23.10
N ASP A 640 -57.89 -23.53 23.92
CA ASP A 640 -57.29 -24.85 24.29
C ASP A 640 -58.26 -25.60 25.29
N PRO A 641 -58.05 -26.83 25.86
CA PRO A 641 -56.92 -27.79 25.80
C PRO A 641 -57.27 -29.31 25.90
N LYS A 642 -56.20 -30.16 26.00
CA LYS A 642 -56.04 -31.53 26.62
C LYS A 642 -55.85 -32.69 25.61
N LYS A 643 -54.94 -33.67 25.78
CA LYS A 643 -54.02 -34.08 26.87
C LYS A 643 -52.98 -35.13 26.39
N LYS A 644 -51.75 -35.00 26.92
CA LYS A 644 -50.79 -36.03 27.42
C LYS A 644 -50.13 -37.04 26.46
N LYS A 645 -48.79 -36.97 26.39
CA LYS A 645 -47.88 -37.75 27.26
C LYS A 645 -46.48 -37.11 27.36
N GLU A 646 -45.90 -37.32 28.52
CA GLU A 646 -44.76 -36.64 29.14
C GLU A 646 -43.61 -37.64 29.30
N LYS A 647 -42.34 -37.20 29.15
CA LYS A 647 -41.23 -37.52 30.08
C LYS A 647 -39.93 -36.78 29.69
N LYS A 648 -39.47 -35.93 30.62
CA LYS A 648 -38.16 -35.27 30.67
C LYS A 648 -37.04 -36.26 31.06
N ARG A 649 -35.82 -36.04 30.55
CA ARG A 649 -34.64 -35.58 31.32
C ARG A 649 -33.35 -35.62 30.49
N VAL A 650 -32.58 -34.53 30.55
CA VAL A 650 -31.14 -34.42 30.23
C VAL A 650 -30.33 -35.17 31.31
N PRO A 651 -29.07 -35.63 31.08
CA PRO A 651 -27.91 -34.73 31.24
C PRO A 651 -26.65 -35.04 30.38
N THR A 652 -25.86 -33.98 30.15
CA THR A 652 -24.37 -33.88 30.21
C THR A 652 -23.44 -34.75 29.35
N TRP A 653 -22.51 -34.01 28.71
CA TRP A 653 -21.27 -34.44 28.07
C TRP A 653 -20.24 -35.03 29.08
N PRO A 654 -19.42 -36.02 28.71
CA PRO A 654 -18.35 -36.51 29.57
C PRO A 654 -17.03 -35.73 29.38
N LYS A 655 -16.42 -35.35 30.51
CA LYS A 655 -14.98 -35.05 30.66
C LYS A 655 -14.23 -36.36 30.96
N VAL A 656 -13.09 -36.58 30.32
CA VAL A 656 -12.01 -37.51 30.73
C VAL A 656 -10.70 -36.80 30.34
N SER A 657 -10.00 -36.08 31.23
CA SER A 657 -9.20 -36.45 32.42
C SER A 657 -7.75 -36.81 32.10
N LYS A 658 -6.85 -36.01 32.70
CA LYS A 658 -5.41 -36.25 32.90
C LYS A 658 -5.12 -37.68 33.34
N GLN A 659 -4.08 -38.29 32.76
CA GLN A 659 -3.41 -39.43 33.38
C GLN A 659 -1.88 -39.26 33.35
N LYS A 660 -1.31 -39.15 34.55
CA LYS A 660 0.11 -39.30 34.86
C LYS A 660 0.59 -40.72 34.50
N ARG A 661 1.76 -40.82 33.86
CA ARG A 661 2.75 -41.90 34.06
C ARG A 661 4.13 -41.23 34.02
N ARG A 662 4.77 -41.05 35.17
CA ARG A 662 5.64 -41.98 35.93
C ARG A 662 7.09 -41.86 35.50
N GLU A 663 7.88 -41.37 36.45
CA GLU A 663 9.33 -41.32 36.48
C GLU A 663 9.93 -42.73 36.33
N SER A 664 11.03 -42.81 35.59
CA SER A 664 12.11 -43.76 35.83
C SER A 664 13.40 -43.05 35.45
N GLY A 665 14.21 -42.73 36.46
CA GLY A 665 15.49 -42.07 36.28
C GLY A 665 16.53 -42.97 35.61
N LEU A 666 17.43 -42.34 34.88
CA LEU A 666 18.82 -42.77 34.71
C LEU A 666 19.67 -41.53 34.43
N ARG A 667 20.86 -41.55 35.02
CA ARG A 667 21.78 -40.45 35.30
C ARG A 667 22.39 -39.80 34.05
N ALA A 668 22.81 -38.53 34.20
CA ALA A 668 23.81 -37.87 33.38
C ALA A 668 25.18 -38.61 33.42
N PRO A 669 26.02 -38.43 32.38
CA PRO A 669 27.01 -37.34 32.34
C PRO A 669 26.86 -36.53 31.03
N GLY A 670 27.14 -35.23 30.94
CA GLY A 670 28.39 -34.55 31.29
C GLY A 670 29.21 -34.34 30.01
N ALA A 671 29.36 -33.05 29.62
CA ALA A 671 30.30 -32.46 28.66
C ALA A 671 29.77 -31.99 27.28
N GLU A 672 29.89 -30.65 27.13
CA GLU A 672 30.30 -29.87 25.95
C GLU A 672 29.25 -29.34 24.96
N ASN A 673 29.07 -28.01 25.05
CA ASN A 673 28.42 -27.13 24.09
C ASN A 673 29.24 -27.04 22.80
N GLU A 674 28.66 -27.45 21.68
CA GLU A 674 28.97 -26.88 20.37
C GLU A 674 27.71 -26.24 19.79
N ALA A 675 27.88 -24.99 19.34
CA ALA A 675 26.85 -24.19 18.73
C ALA A 675 26.35 -24.86 17.43
N VAL A 676 25.04 -25.14 17.37
CA VAL A 676 24.38 -25.60 16.15
C VAL A 676 24.24 -24.40 15.21
N VAL A 677 25.09 -24.38 14.18
CA VAL A 677 25.01 -23.46 13.03
C VAL A 677 23.81 -23.86 12.15
N PRO A 678 22.83 -22.97 11.87
CA PRO A 678 21.87 -23.23 10.81
C PRO A 678 22.59 -23.13 9.46
N ARG A 679 22.51 -24.21 8.67
CA ARG A 679 23.17 -24.33 7.36
C ARG A 679 22.58 -23.33 6.35
N PRO A 680 23.41 -22.67 5.51
CA PRO A 680 22.90 -21.93 4.37
C PRO A 680 22.31 -22.89 3.32
N VAL A 681 21.36 -22.36 2.53
CA VAL A 681 20.75 -22.99 1.36
C VAL A 681 21.79 -23.72 0.49
N PRO A 682 21.52 -24.94 -0.03
CA PRO A 682 22.50 -25.71 -0.78
C PRO A 682 23.05 -24.97 -2.02
N PRO A 683 24.36 -25.08 -2.34
CA PRO A 683 25.00 -24.36 -3.46
C PRO A 683 24.54 -24.76 -4.88
N ALA A 684 23.54 -25.63 -5.03
CA ALA A 684 23.17 -26.23 -6.31
C ALA A 684 22.37 -25.30 -7.25
N LEU A 685 21.89 -24.14 -6.79
CA LEU A 685 21.21 -23.12 -7.62
C LEU A 685 22.12 -21.95 -8.04
N ARG A 686 23.42 -21.97 -7.69
CA ARG A 686 24.38 -20.90 -8.02
C ARG A 686 25.15 -21.08 -9.33
N ARG A 687 24.94 -22.16 -10.09
CA ARG A 687 25.76 -22.46 -11.28
C ARG A 687 25.29 -21.88 -12.62
N CYS A 688 24.13 -21.23 -12.71
CA CYS A 688 23.69 -20.64 -13.98
C CYS A 688 24.08 -19.16 -14.19
N LEU A 689 24.48 -18.42 -13.14
CA LEU A 689 24.81 -16.99 -13.26
C LEU A 689 26.32 -16.69 -13.29
N CYS A 690 27.19 -17.64 -12.94
CA CYS A 690 28.65 -17.44 -12.96
C CYS A 690 29.33 -17.73 -14.31
N LEU A 691 28.63 -18.28 -15.31
CA LEU A 691 29.22 -18.57 -16.64
C LEU A 691 29.17 -17.39 -17.62
N GLY A 692 28.41 -16.33 -17.32
CA GLY A 692 28.33 -15.14 -18.17
C GLY A 692 29.51 -14.17 -18.00
N SER A 693 30.08 -14.07 -16.79
CA SER A 693 31.13 -13.09 -16.48
C SER A 693 32.54 -13.57 -16.88
N ALA A 694 32.78 -14.89 -16.88
CA ALA A 694 34.08 -15.45 -17.27
C ALA A 694 34.39 -15.34 -18.78
N ALA A 695 33.36 -15.28 -19.63
CA ALA A 695 33.54 -15.15 -21.09
C ALA A 695 33.91 -13.72 -21.52
N VAL A 696 33.48 -12.70 -20.77
CA VAL A 696 33.79 -11.29 -21.07
C VAL A 696 35.18 -10.90 -20.55
N GLN A 697 35.65 -11.49 -19.45
CA GLN A 697 37.00 -11.25 -18.93
C GLN A 697 38.11 -12.02 -19.66
N ALA A 698 37.80 -13.13 -20.36
CA ALA A 698 38.78 -13.90 -21.12
C ALA A 698 39.18 -13.23 -22.46
N ALA A 699 38.31 -12.39 -23.04
CA ALA A 699 38.57 -11.71 -24.32
C ALA A 699 39.48 -10.47 -24.20
N SER A 700 39.73 -9.97 -22.99
CA SER A 700 40.54 -8.76 -22.75
C SER A 700 41.99 -9.05 -22.36
N ARG A 701 42.38 -10.33 -22.14
CA ARG A 701 43.72 -10.71 -21.62
C ARG A 701 44.64 -11.48 -22.56
N ALA A 702 44.26 -11.72 -23.82
CA ALA A 702 45.14 -12.39 -24.78
C ALA A 702 45.40 -11.49 -26.01
N GLY A 703 46.34 -10.56 -25.88
CA GLY A 703 47.03 -10.01 -27.04
C GLY A 703 48.17 -10.94 -27.44
N VAL A 704 48.33 -11.18 -28.75
CA VAL A 704 49.60 -11.25 -29.53
C VAL A 704 49.55 -12.30 -30.69
N LEU A 705 49.74 -11.76 -31.92
CA LEU A 705 50.14 -12.35 -33.24
C LEU A 705 49.06 -13.04 -34.11
N GLY A 706 48.87 -12.74 -35.41
CA GLY A 706 49.55 -11.82 -36.33
C GLY A 706 48.97 -11.90 -37.77
N GLY A 707 49.34 -10.90 -38.61
CA GLY A 707 49.22 -10.84 -40.10
C GLY A 707 47.80 -10.67 -40.67
N GLY A 708 47.47 -9.81 -41.65
CA GLY A 708 48.21 -8.97 -42.58
C GLY A 708 47.45 -8.94 -43.92
N ALA A 709 46.86 -7.80 -44.31
CA ALA A 709 46.45 -7.33 -45.67
C ALA A 709 45.35 -6.26 -45.52
N ALA A 710 45.62 -4.95 -45.58
CA ALA A 710 45.88 -4.10 -46.75
C ALA A 710 44.63 -3.68 -47.57
N ALA A 711 44.17 -2.43 -47.37
CA ALA A 711 43.76 -1.43 -48.40
C ALA A 711 43.16 -0.18 -47.70
N ARG A 712 43.94 0.87 -47.39
CA ARG A 712 44.11 2.15 -48.13
C ARG A 712 42.81 2.87 -48.56
N ALA A 713 42.54 4.03 -47.93
CA ALA A 713 42.44 5.33 -48.61
C ALA A 713 42.40 6.54 -47.62
N LEU A 714 43.40 7.43 -47.78
CA LEU A 714 43.40 8.91 -47.59
C LEU A 714 43.14 9.51 -46.18
N ARG A 715 44.15 10.03 -45.44
CA ARG A 715 44.74 11.41 -45.50
C ARG A 715 43.64 12.49 -45.65
N GLY A 716 43.45 13.49 -44.78
CA GLY A 716 44.26 14.12 -43.73
C GLY A 716 44.04 15.64 -43.84
N LEU A 717 43.87 16.36 -42.73
CA LEU A 717 44.34 17.74 -42.46
C LEU A 717 43.54 18.41 -41.33
N VAL A 718 44.30 18.90 -40.35
CA VAL A 718 43.94 19.91 -39.34
C VAL A 718 44.52 21.25 -39.85
N PRO A 719 43.91 22.41 -39.54
CA PRO A 719 44.52 23.37 -38.59
C PRO A 719 43.47 23.94 -37.61
N VAL A 720 43.67 23.90 -36.29
CA VAL A 720 44.27 24.94 -35.42
C VAL A 720 43.75 26.36 -35.68
N LEU A 721 43.01 26.91 -34.72
CA LEU A 721 43.17 28.28 -34.20
C LEU A 721 42.57 28.41 -32.80
N ASP A 722 43.06 29.41 -32.09
CA ASP A 722 43.34 29.53 -30.67
C ASP A 722 42.45 30.63 -30.03
N LEU A 723 42.43 30.69 -28.69
CA LEU A 723 41.97 31.80 -27.81
C LEU A 723 40.43 32.00 -27.69
N ASP A 724 39.82 32.40 -26.57
CA ASP A 724 40.30 33.16 -25.42
C ASP A 724 39.35 33.04 -24.19
N LEU A 725 39.85 33.47 -23.04
CA LEU A 725 39.23 33.48 -21.71
C LEU A 725 38.21 34.63 -21.50
N GLY A 726 37.20 34.41 -20.65
CA GLY A 726 36.85 35.38 -19.58
C GLY A 726 35.50 36.10 -19.59
N PHE A 727 34.83 36.01 -18.42
CA PHE A 727 33.84 36.89 -17.77
C PHE A 727 32.35 36.89 -18.22
N GLY A 728 31.45 36.55 -17.28
CA GLY A 728 29.97 36.63 -17.36
C GLY A 728 29.42 38.05 -17.10
N PRO A 729 28.27 38.28 -16.42
CA PRO A 729 27.07 37.48 -16.14
C PRO A 729 25.76 38.17 -16.65
N SER A 730 24.60 37.49 -16.64
CA SER A 730 23.28 38.02 -16.20
C SER A 730 22.08 37.15 -16.63
N TRP A 731 21.16 37.02 -15.67
CA TRP A 731 19.77 36.53 -15.68
C TRP A 731 18.86 37.32 -16.66
N PRO A 732 17.64 36.87 -17.02
CA PRO A 732 16.62 36.22 -16.17
C PRO A 732 16.18 34.81 -16.56
#